data_AF-A0A452HSC6-F1
#
_entry.id   AF-A0A452HSC6-F1
#
_cell.length_a   1.000
_cell.length_b   1.000
_cell.length_c   1.000
_cell.angle_alpha   90.00
_cell.angle_beta   90.00
_cell.angle_gamma   90.00
#
_symmetry.space_group_name_H-M   'P 1'
#
loop_
_entity.id
_entity.type
_entity.pdbx_description
1 polymer ?
#
loop_
_entity_poly.entity_id
_entity_poly.type
_entity_poly.pdbx_seq_one_letter_code
_entity_poly.pdbx_strand_id
1 'polypeptide(L)'
;MDNIYSTAKVCPPNQTSSCWALEPEITDIMANSRSYKKLLYAWEGWHSSAGNPLRSKYEEFVTLSNEAYSMDGFKDTGAYWRSWYDSSTFEDDLEELYHQLEPLYLNLHAFVRRKLYERYGPTYINLQGPIPAHLLGNMWAQQWNNIYDMMVPFPDKPNLDVTSTMVQQNWNATHMFRVAEEFFTSLGLLGMPPEFWEKSMLEKPVDGREVVCHASAWDFYNRRDFRIKQCTTVTMEQLFTVHHEMGHVEYYLQYKDQPVTFRSGANPGFHEAIGDVMSLSVSTPGHLKKIGLLSQVTQDAESDINYLLKMALEKIAFLPFGYLIDQWRWNVFSGRTPPSRYNYDWWYLRTKYQGICPPIARNETNFDPGAKYHIPGNTPYIRYFVSFILQFQFHKALCQAANHTGPLHTCDIYMSKEAGAKLSEVLKAGSSKPWQEILFNLTGTEKMDAGALLEYFSPVTEWLQQQNTKKNETLGWPDFEWRPPVPDGYPDGIDKIADEAQAQAFLEEYNSTAEVVWNAYSEASWAYNTNITDYNKQIMLEKNLEMSAHTLEHGMQARQFDYSDFQDQGIKRILKKLSDIERAALPELELKEYNNILSDMETTYSIAKVCKGPDKCYPLDPDLTDILAKSRDYDELLFSWKGWRDASGKEIKSKYKRYVELSNKAARLNGHTDNGAFWRSLYETPTFEADLEQLYQQLQSLYLNLHAYVRRALYKKYGGERINLKGPIPAHLLGNMWAQSWSNIFDLVMPYPSATKVDATPAMQTQGWTPERMFQESDKFFTSLGLIPMPPEFWAKSMIEKPDGREVVCHASAWDFYNRKDFRIKQCTVVNMDDLITVHHEMGHVQYFLQYKDQPISFRDGANPGFHEAIGDVMALSVSTPKHLHSISLLDQVEDNNESDINYLMSIALDKIAFLPFGYLMDQWRWKVFDGRIQEHEYNQQWWNLRLKYQGLCPPVPRSEDDFDPGAKFHIPANVPYVRYFVSFVIQFQFHQALCKAAGDTGPLHKCDIYQSKEAGTLLANAMKLGYSKPWPEAMQLITGQPNMSADALMTYFKPLTDWLIQENTRNGETLGWPEYNWTPYAGSSNSSGGGQAQSKVSFLGMSLDSKQAAAGQWVLLVLGLLLLIATIGLGVKFRSSRRRAHKSSSEMELK
;
A
#
# COMPACT_ATOMS: atom_id res chain seq x y z
N MET A 1 -37.83 -11.79 -25.92
CA MET A 1 -36.44 -11.37 -25.59
C MET A 1 -36.46 -10.27 -24.53
N ASP A 2 -37.31 -9.26 -24.68
CA ASP A 2 -37.50 -8.17 -23.69
C ASP A 2 -37.68 -8.59 -22.23
N ASN A 3 -38.42 -9.67 -21.95
CA ASN A 3 -38.57 -10.17 -20.57
C ASN A 3 -37.23 -10.59 -19.95
N ILE A 4 -36.34 -11.24 -20.72
CA ILE A 4 -35.01 -11.64 -20.23
C ILE A 4 -34.18 -10.39 -19.92
N TYR A 5 -34.20 -9.41 -20.81
CA TYR A 5 -33.45 -8.17 -20.64
C TYR A 5 -33.92 -7.38 -19.41
N SER A 6 -35.23 -7.19 -19.27
CA SER A 6 -35.82 -6.36 -18.21
C SER A 6 -35.79 -7.00 -16.82
N THR A 7 -35.67 -8.32 -16.71
CA THR A 7 -35.63 -9.03 -15.42
C THR A 7 -34.23 -9.48 -14.99
N ALA A 8 -33.20 -9.25 -15.82
CA ALA A 8 -31.82 -9.60 -15.50
C ALA A 8 -31.28 -8.82 -14.28
N LYS A 9 -30.48 -9.50 -13.46
CA LYS A 9 -29.82 -8.94 -12.27
C LYS A 9 -28.42 -9.51 -12.11
N VAL A 10 -27.53 -8.76 -11.47
CA VAL A 10 -26.14 -9.14 -11.17
C VAL A 10 -25.96 -9.27 -9.67
N CYS A 11 -25.58 -10.44 -9.17
CA CYS A 11 -25.46 -10.67 -7.73
C CYS A 11 -23.99 -10.63 -7.30
N PRO A 12 -23.59 -9.80 -6.31
CA PRO A 12 -22.22 -9.77 -5.79
C PRO A 12 -21.76 -11.13 -5.21
N PRO A 13 -20.45 -11.41 -5.15
CA PRO A 13 -19.93 -12.60 -4.48
C PRO A 13 -20.38 -12.62 -3.01
N ASN A 14 -20.79 -13.80 -2.52
CA ASN A 14 -21.23 -14.03 -1.14
C ASN A 14 -22.47 -13.24 -0.67
N GLN A 15 -23.20 -12.56 -1.57
CA GLN A 15 -24.46 -11.88 -1.26
C GLN A 15 -25.57 -12.31 -2.24
N THR A 16 -26.38 -13.29 -1.82
CA THR A 16 -27.48 -13.82 -2.65
C THR A 16 -28.78 -13.03 -2.53
N SER A 17 -28.88 -12.08 -1.60
CA SER A 17 -30.10 -11.30 -1.33
C SER A 17 -30.09 -9.86 -1.88
N SER A 18 -28.94 -9.36 -2.34
CA SER A 18 -28.73 -7.96 -2.77
C SER A 18 -28.16 -7.87 -4.19
N CYS A 19 -28.88 -8.45 -5.16
CA CYS A 19 -28.49 -8.35 -6.57
C CYS A 19 -28.82 -6.97 -7.16
N TRP A 20 -27.93 -6.45 -7.98
CA TRP A 20 -28.06 -5.17 -8.69
C TRP A 20 -28.90 -5.33 -9.95
N ALA A 21 -29.93 -4.49 -10.11
CA ALA A 21 -30.60 -4.34 -11.40
C ALA A 21 -29.83 -3.35 -12.27
N LEU A 22 -30.16 -3.27 -13.57
CA LEU A 22 -29.55 -2.28 -14.45
C LEU A 22 -29.78 -0.86 -13.93
N GLU A 23 -31.02 -0.56 -13.56
CA GLU A 23 -31.46 0.74 -13.04
C GLU A 23 -32.12 0.58 -11.66
N PRO A 24 -31.69 1.32 -10.62
CA PRO A 24 -30.61 2.31 -10.66
C PRO A 24 -29.21 1.74 -10.39
N GLU A 25 -29.08 0.53 -9.81
CA GLU A 25 -27.86 0.15 -9.09
C GLU A 25 -26.62 0.06 -9.99
N ILE A 26 -26.70 -0.67 -11.11
CA ILE A 26 -25.55 -0.83 -12.00
C ILE A 26 -25.23 0.48 -12.71
N THR A 27 -26.23 1.23 -13.17
CA THR A 27 -26.02 2.56 -13.78
C THR A 27 -25.32 3.51 -12.81
N ASP A 28 -25.71 3.53 -11.54
CA ASP A 28 -25.05 4.33 -10.50
C ASP A 28 -23.61 3.87 -10.25
N ILE A 29 -23.37 2.55 -10.23
CA ILE A 29 -22.01 1.98 -10.09
C ILE A 29 -21.14 2.42 -11.28
N MET A 30 -21.64 2.28 -12.51
CA MET A 30 -20.89 2.64 -13.71
C MET A 30 -20.59 4.15 -13.74
N ALA A 31 -21.54 4.99 -13.32
CA ALA A 31 -21.37 6.44 -13.33
C ALA A 31 -20.40 6.93 -12.25
N ASN A 32 -20.49 6.41 -11.03
CA ASN A 32 -19.85 6.99 -9.85
C ASN A 32 -18.64 6.21 -9.31
N SER A 33 -18.54 4.91 -9.58
CA SER A 33 -17.40 4.11 -9.11
C SER A 33 -16.13 4.44 -9.90
N ARG A 34 -14.99 4.42 -9.22
CA ARG A 34 -13.64 4.45 -9.82
C ARG A 34 -12.81 3.20 -9.49
N SER A 35 -13.45 2.18 -8.90
CA SER A 35 -12.83 0.88 -8.63
C SER A 35 -12.83 0.03 -9.89
N TYR A 36 -11.64 -0.32 -10.37
CA TYR A 36 -11.46 -1.16 -11.56
C TYR A 36 -12.20 -2.49 -11.40
N LYS A 37 -11.97 -3.22 -10.30
CA LYS A 37 -12.60 -4.52 -10.01
C LYS A 37 -14.12 -4.42 -9.93
N LYS A 38 -14.67 -3.40 -9.26
CA LYS A 38 -16.12 -3.22 -9.11
C LYS A 38 -16.79 -2.91 -10.44
N LEU A 39 -16.20 -2.02 -11.24
CA LEU A 39 -16.67 -1.71 -12.59
C LEU A 39 -16.60 -2.94 -13.51
N LEU A 40 -15.52 -3.71 -13.41
CA LEU A 40 -15.33 -4.94 -14.19
C LEU A 40 -16.42 -5.97 -13.85
N TYR A 41 -16.69 -6.16 -12.56
CA TYR A 41 -17.71 -7.08 -12.08
C TYR A 41 -19.12 -6.69 -12.53
N ALA A 42 -19.47 -5.42 -12.39
CA ALA A 42 -20.77 -4.91 -12.84
C ALA A 42 -20.94 -5.10 -14.35
N TRP A 43 -19.91 -4.74 -15.13
CA TRP A 43 -19.91 -4.89 -16.58
C TRP A 43 -20.01 -6.36 -17.01
N GLU A 44 -19.16 -7.22 -16.45
CA GLU A 44 -19.10 -8.63 -16.78
C GLU A 44 -20.41 -9.34 -16.45
N GLY A 45 -20.92 -9.10 -15.24
CA GLY A 45 -22.13 -9.69 -14.72
C GLY A 45 -23.35 -9.30 -15.56
N TRP A 46 -23.48 -8.02 -15.94
CA TRP A 46 -24.61 -7.56 -16.75
C TRP A 46 -24.61 -8.22 -18.14
N HIS A 47 -23.46 -8.19 -18.81
CA HIS A 47 -23.33 -8.77 -20.15
C HIS A 47 -23.59 -10.28 -20.15
N SER A 48 -23.15 -10.99 -19.10
CA SER A 48 -23.41 -12.42 -18.96
C SER A 48 -24.87 -12.73 -18.62
N SER A 49 -25.50 -11.95 -17.74
CA SER A 49 -26.85 -12.22 -17.24
C SER A 49 -27.94 -11.82 -18.24
N ALA A 50 -27.77 -10.67 -18.90
CA ALA A 50 -28.72 -10.18 -19.90
C ALA A 50 -28.44 -10.77 -21.30
N GLY A 51 -27.17 -10.86 -21.70
CA GLY A 51 -26.77 -11.23 -23.06
C GLY A 51 -26.85 -12.73 -23.34
N ASN A 52 -26.15 -13.56 -22.57
CA ASN A 52 -26.00 -14.99 -22.90
C ASN A 52 -27.34 -15.73 -23.11
N PRO A 53 -28.39 -15.54 -22.28
CA PRO A 53 -29.67 -16.23 -22.47
C PRO A 53 -30.44 -15.81 -23.74
N LEU A 54 -30.07 -14.68 -24.36
CA LEU A 54 -30.72 -14.17 -25.57
C LEU A 54 -30.19 -14.80 -26.86
N ARG A 55 -29.01 -15.44 -26.83
CA ARG A 55 -28.31 -15.87 -28.05
C ARG A 55 -29.19 -16.74 -28.96
N SER A 56 -29.71 -17.85 -28.46
CA SER A 56 -30.52 -18.79 -29.24
C SER A 56 -31.83 -18.17 -29.73
N LYS A 57 -32.44 -17.30 -28.91
CA LYS A 57 -33.67 -16.59 -29.28
C LYS A 57 -33.43 -15.55 -30.38
N TYR A 58 -32.26 -14.92 -30.38
CA TYR A 58 -31.89 -13.95 -31.40
C TYR A 58 -31.60 -14.65 -32.73
N GLU A 59 -30.97 -15.82 -32.72
CA GLU A 59 -30.78 -16.65 -33.93
C GLU A 59 -32.13 -17.00 -34.58
N GLU A 60 -33.08 -17.51 -33.80
CA GLU A 60 -34.44 -17.81 -34.27
C GLU A 60 -35.16 -16.55 -34.80
N PHE A 61 -35.05 -15.44 -34.08
CA PHE A 61 -35.62 -14.15 -34.48
C PHE A 61 -35.07 -13.67 -35.83
N VAL A 62 -33.76 -13.78 -36.07
CA VAL A 62 -33.12 -13.39 -37.34
C VAL A 62 -33.71 -14.19 -38.51
N THR A 63 -33.90 -15.49 -38.34
CA THR A 63 -34.54 -16.33 -39.37
C THR A 63 -35.95 -15.87 -39.68
N LEU A 64 -36.80 -15.72 -38.65
CA LEU A 64 -38.20 -15.32 -38.82
C LEU A 64 -38.35 -13.92 -39.41
N SER A 65 -37.52 -12.98 -38.97
CA SER A 65 -37.56 -11.60 -39.47
C SER A 65 -37.15 -11.53 -40.94
N ASN A 66 -36.12 -12.26 -41.35
CA ASN A 66 -35.72 -12.32 -42.75
C ASN A 66 -36.77 -13.00 -43.64
N GLU A 67 -37.42 -14.06 -43.15
CA GLU A 67 -38.53 -14.70 -43.86
C GLU A 67 -39.67 -13.72 -44.12
N ALA A 68 -40.09 -12.95 -43.10
CA ALA A 68 -41.15 -11.94 -43.22
C ALA A 68 -40.84 -10.90 -44.30
N TYR A 69 -39.66 -10.28 -44.27
CA TYR A 69 -39.33 -9.24 -45.24
C TYR A 69 -38.96 -9.77 -46.63
N SER A 70 -38.58 -11.05 -46.74
CA SER A 70 -38.46 -11.72 -48.03
C SER A 70 -39.82 -11.82 -48.74
N MET A 71 -40.91 -12.02 -47.98
CA MET A 71 -42.27 -12.02 -48.53
C MET A 71 -42.70 -10.64 -49.05
N ASP A 72 -42.17 -9.56 -48.47
CA ASP A 72 -42.38 -8.18 -48.90
C ASP A 72 -41.44 -7.74 -50.06
N GLY A 73 -40.60 -8.66 -50.57
CA GLY A 73 -39.71 -8.41 -51.71
C GLY A 73 -38.35 -7.80 -51.37
N PHE A 74 -38.02 -7.67 -50.08
CA PHE A 74 -36.68 -7.27 -49.63
C PHE A 74 -35.75 -8.48 -49.51
N LYS A 75 -34.45 -8.27 -49.66
CA LYS A 75 -33.45 -9.35 -49.55
C LYS A 75 -33.34 -9.92 -48.13
N ASP A 76 -33.41 -9.04 -47.14
CA ASP A 76 -33.29 -9.35 -45.72
C ASP A 76 -33.87 -8.18 -44.89
N THR A 77 -33.97 -8.37 -43.58
CA THR A 77 -34.46 -7.33 -42.65
C THR A 77 -33.65 -6.03 -42.72
N GLY A 78 -32.33 -6.13 -42.91
CA GLY A 78 -31.46 -4.96 -43.01
C GLY A 78 -31.74 -4.14 -44.27
N ALA A 79 -31.99 -4.80 -45.40
CA ALA A 79 -32.38 -4.13 -46.64
C ALA A 79 -33.70 -3.37 -46.50
N TYR A 80 -34.68 -3.94 -45.80
CA TYR A 80 -35.93 -3.24 -45.48
C TYR A 80 -35.67 -1.97 -44.64
N TRP A 81 -34.82 -2.03 -43.62
CA TRP A 81 -34.52 -0.84 -42.80
C TRP A 81 -33.80 0.26 -43.55
N ARG A 82 -32.83 -0.10 -44.41
CA ARG A 82 -32.12 0.88 -45.24
C ARG A 82 -33.05 1.56 -46.25
N SER A 83 -34.11 0.88 -46.69
CA SER A 83 -35.10 1.48 -47.60
C SER A 83 -35.81 2.70 -47.03
N TRP A 84 -35.90 2.86 -45.71
CA TRP A 84 -36.54 4.00 -45.05
C TRP A 84 -35.80 5.33 -45.25
N TYR A 85 -34.58 5.29 -45.79
CA TYR A 85 -33.77 6.47 -46.09
C TYR A 85 -33.79 6.84 -47.58
N ASP A 86 -34.56 6.15 -48.42
CA ASP A 86 -34.74 6.46 -49.85
C ASP A 86 -33.43 6.80 -50.59
N SER A 87 -32.33 6.12 -50.25
CA SER A 87 -31.01 6.31 -50.83
C SER A 87 -30.38 4.97 -51.19
N SER A 88 -29.96 4.83 -52.45
CA SER A 88 -29.22 3.65 -52.92
C SER A 88 -27.76 3.63 -52.46
N THR A 89 -27.22 4.76 -52.02
CA THR A 89 -25.83 4.92 -51.54
C THR A 89 -25.76 5.09 -50.03
N PHE A 90 -26.85 4.80 -49.30
CA PHE A 90 -26.95 5.11 -47.87
C PHE A 90 -25.80 4.53 -47.02
N GLU A 91 -25.32 3.32 -47.32
CA GLU A 91 -24.17 2.73 -46.60
C GLU A 91 -22.87 3.54 -46.85
N ASP A 92 -22.62 3.95 -48.10
CA ASP A 92 -21.46 4.77 -48.48
C ASP A 92 -21.58 6.19 -47.88
N ASP A 93 -22.78 6.77 -47.89
CA ASP A 93 -23.06 8.09 -47.32
C ASP A 93 -22.72 8.11 -45.80
N LEU A 94 -23.05 7.04 -45.07
CA LEU A 94 -22.73 6.90 -43.65
C LEU A 94 -21.23 6.73 -43.40
N GLU A 95 -20.52 5.99 -44.26
CA GLU A 95 -19.07 5.81 -44.16
C GLU A 95 -18.34 7.14 -44.42
N GLU A 96 -18.77 7.91 -45.42
CA GLU A 96 -18.23 9.25 -45.68
C GLU A 96 -18.43 10.18 -44.48
N LEU A 97 -19.63 10.20 -43.88
CA LEU A 97 -19.92 10.98 -42.69
C LEU A 97 -19.04 10.57 -41.50
N TYR A 98 -18.82 9.27 -41.30
CA TYR A 98 -17.92 8.78 -40.26
C TYR A 98 -16.48 9.28 -40.48
N HIS A 99 -15.96 9.23 -41.71
CA HIS A 99 -14.62 9.72 -42.03
C HIS A 99 -14.46 11.24 -41.83
N GLN A 100 -15.51 12.03 -42.05
CA GLN A 100 -15.48 13.46 -41.71
C GLN A 100 -15.30 13.69 -40.19
N LEU A 101 -15.87 12.81 -39.37
CA LEU A 101 -15.86 12.90 -37.90
C LEU A 101 -14.62 12.28 -37.26
N GLU A 102 -13.99 11.33 -37.94
CA GLU A 102 -12.87 10.52 -37.44
C GLU A 102 -11.74 11.35 -36.81
N PRO A 103 -11.25 12.46 -37.40
CA PRO A 103 -10.17 13.26 -36.80
C PRO A 103 -10.51 13.82 -35.42
N LEU A 104 -11.75 14.27 -35.21
CA LEU A 104 -12.21 14.77 -33.91
C LEU A 104 -12.32 13.62 -32.91
N TYR A 105 -12.93 12.50 -33.31
CA TYR A 105 -13.06 11.33 -32.45
C TYR A 105 -11.70 10.79 -31.99
N LEU A 106 -10.71 10.66 -32.88
CA LEU A 106 -9.38 10.17 -32.56
C LEU A 106 -8.66 11.07 -31.53
N ASN A 107 -8.84 12.39 -31.62
CA ASN A 107 -8.28 13.33 -30.66
C ASN A 107 -8.94 13.25 -29.29
N LEU A 108 -10.28 13.09 -29.25
CA LEU A 108 -11.02 12.87 -28.01
C LEU A 108 -10.60 11.54 -27.34
N HIS A 109 -10.53 10.46 -28.12
CA HIS A 109 -10.12 9.13 -27.66
C HIS A 109 -8.73 9.14 -27.05
N ALA A 110 -7.73 9.71 -27.74
CA ALA A 110 -6.36 9.80 -27.23
C ALA A 110 -6.28 10.57 -25.90
N PHE A 111 -6.99 11.68 -25.79
CA PHE A 111 -7.05 12.46 -24.55
C PHE A 111 -7.65 11.64 -23.39
N VAL A 112 -8.79 10.98 -23.61
CA VAL A 112 -9.47 10.15 -22.61
C VAL A 112 -8.61 8.96 -22.21
N ARG A 113 -7.97 8.30 -23.17
CA ARG A 113 -7.06 7.17 -22.92
C ARG A 113 -5.89 7.58 -22.03
N ARG A 114 -5.25 8.73 -22.29
CA ARG A 114 -4.19 9.24 -21.41
C ARG A 114 -4.72 9.52 -20.01
N LYS A 115 -5.90 10.15 -19.87
CA LYS A 115 -6.50 10.41 -18.55
C LYS A 115 -6.80 9.14 -17.77
N LEU A 116 -7.28 8.09 -18.44
CA LEU A 116 -7.46 6.79 -17.81
C LEU A 116 -6.13 6.13 -17.47
N TYR A 117 -5.08 6.31 -18.29
CA TYR A 117 -3.73 5.84 -17.98
C TYR A 117 -3.16 6.53 -16.74
N GLU A 118 -3.33 7.84 -16.61
CA GLU A 118 -2.94 8.63 -15.42
C GLU A 118 -3.60 8.09 -14.14
N ARG A 119 -4.83 7.54 -14.25
CA ARG A 119 -5.58 7.01 -13.10
C ARG A 119 -5.32 5.54 -12.79
N TYR A 120 -5.39 4.66 -13.79
CA TYR A 120 -5.35 3.20 -13.61
C TYR A 120 -3.96 2.59 -13.90
N GLY A 121 -3.03 3.38 -14.41
CA GLY A 121 -1.66 2.97 -14.70
C GLY A 121 -1.49 2.04 -15.90
N PRO A 122 -0.24 1.66 -16.21
CA PRO A 122 0.12 0.90 -17.41
C PRO A 122 -0.37 -0.56 -17.39
N THR A 123 -0.72 -1.10 -16.22
CA THR A 123 -1.24 -2.47 -16.11
C THR A 123 -2.57 -2.61 -16.85
N TYR A 124 -3.45 -1.63 -16.71
CA TYR A 124 -4.82 -1.70 -17.20
C TYR A 124 -5.12 -0.79 -18.38
N ILE A 125 -4.17 0.06 -18.80
CA ILE A 125 -4.31 0.96 -19.95
C ILE A 125 -3.02 0.93 -20.77
N ASN A 126 -3.15 0.67 -22.06
CA ASN A 126 -2.06 0.82 -23.03
C ASN A 126 -2.28 2.10 -23.85
N LEU A 127 -1.31 3.04 -23.82
CA LEU A 127 -1.37 4.30 -24.58
C LEU A 127 -1.38 4.12 -26.10
N GLN A 128 -1.12 2.91 -26.61
CA GLN A 128 -1.21 2.55 -28.02
C GLN A 128 -2.37 1.57 -28.32
N GLY A 129 -3.13 1.15 -27.30
CA GLY A 129 -4.20 0.16 -27.40
C GLY A 129 -5.61 0.75 -27.28
N PRO A 130 -6.65 -0.09 -27.45
CA PRO A 130 -8.03 0.29 -27.19
C PRO A 130 -8.31 0.51 -25.69
N ILE A 131 -9.40 1.24 -25.37
CA ILE A 131 -9.83 1.50 -23.99
C ILE A 131 -10.74 0.34 -23.51
N PRO A 132 -10.59 -0.18 -22.28
CA PRO A 132 -11.52 -1.17 -21.72
C PRO A 132 -12.92 -0.57 -21.48
N ALA A 133 -13.97 -1.24 -21.99
CA ALA A 133 -15.34 -0.69 -21.99
C ALA A 133 -15.86 -0.25 -20.61
N HIS A 134 -15.60 -1.03 -19.56
CA HIS A 134 -16.11 -0.77 -18.20
C HIS A 134 -15.62 0.54 -17.54
N LEU A 135 -14.60 1.21 -18.09
CA LEU A 135 -14.02 2.41 -17.49
C LEU A 135 -14.65 3.72 -17.97
N LEU A 136 -15.61 3.65 -18.88
CA LEU A 136 -16.12 4.82 -19.61
C LEU A 136 -17.43 5.36 -19.05
N GLY A 137 -17.76 5.04 -17.79
CA GLY A 137 -18.88 5.66 -17.08
C GLY A 137 -20.29 5.18 -17.47
N ASN A 138 -20.38 4.26 -18.44
CA ASN A 138 -21.63 3.76 -19.00
C ASN A 138 -21.52 2.25 -19.28
N MET A 139 -22.57 1.48 -18.98
CA MET A 139 -22.58 0.01 -19.15
C MET A 139 -22.13 -0.45 -20.54
N TRP A 140 -22.50 0.27 -21.59
CA TRP A 140 -22.16 -0.10 -22.98
C TRP A 140 -20.95 0.67 -23.51
N ALA A 141 -20.45 1.65 -22.75
CA ALA A 141 -19.47 2.64 -23.18
C ALA A 141 -19.89 3.43 -24.42
N GLN A 142 -21.20 3.73 -24.53
CA GLN A 142 -21.77 4.51 -25.63
C GLN A 142 -21.57 6.02 -25.45
N GLN A 143 -21.49 6.49 -24.20
CA GLN A 143 -21.29 7.88 -23.81
C GLN A 143 -20.31 7.89 -22.64
N TRP A 144 -19.47 8.94 -22.56
CA TRP A 144 -18.35 9.04 -21.63
C TRP A 144 -18.47 10.27 -20.70
N ASN A 145 -19.62 10.94 -20.66
CA ASN A 145 -19.85 12.14 -19.85
C ASN A 145 -19.78 11.86 -18.33
N ASN A 146 -20.09 10.64 -17.89
CA ASN A 146 -20.04 10.25 -16.46
C ASN A 146 -18.63 10.18 -15.88
N ILE A 147 -17.58 10.23 -16.71
CA ILE A 147 -16.18 10.31 -16.27
C ILE A 147 -15.61 11.74 -16.38
N TYR A 148 -16.46 12.74 -16.59
CA TYR A 148 -16.02 14.11 -16.82
C TYR A 148 -15.22 14.71 -15.67
N ASP A 149 -15.48 14.29 -14.42
CA ASP A 149 -14.68 14.62 -13.23
C ASP A 149 -13.18 14.34 -13.41
N MET A 150 -12.83 13.27 -14.14
CA MET A 150 -11.44 12.92 -14.47
C MET A 150 -10.92 13.63 -15.73
N MET A 151 -11.81 14.23 -16.51
CA MET A 151 -11.51 14.84 -17.81
C MET A 151 -11.42 16.37 -17.76
N VAL A 152 -11.80 17.01 -16.64
CA VAL A 152 -11.88 18.48 -16.51
C VAL A 152 -10.54 19.14 -16.89
N PRO A 153 -10.49 19.93 -17.98
CA PRO A 153 -9.29 20.63 -18.41
C PRO A 153 -8.85 21.74 -17.47
N PHE A 154 -9.81 22.52 -16.98
CA PHE A 154 -9.60 23.71 -16.16
C PHE A 154 -10.43 23.59 -14.86
N PRO A 155 -9.91 22.96 -13.80
CA PRO A 155 -10.65 22.69 -12.56
C PRO A 155 -11.05 23.95 -11.77
N ASP A 156 -10.29 25.04 -11.92
CA ASP A 156 -10.56 26.32 -11.23
C ASP A 156 -11.73 27.09 -11.85
N LYS A 157 -12.28 26.61 -12.97
CA LYS A 157 -13.42 27.20 -13.66
C LYS A 157 -14.72 26.50 -13.28
N PRO A 158 -15.84 27.22 -13.19
CA PRO A 158 -17.13 26.63 -12.84
C PRO A 158 -17.55 25.58 -13.87
N ASN A 159 -17.93 24.40 -13.41
CA ASN A 159 -18.56 23.38 -14.25
C ASN A 159 -20.04 23.74 -14.45
N LEU A 160 -20.54 23.63 -15.68
CA LEU A 160 -21.94 23.88 -16.00
C LEU A 160 -22.79 22.68 -15.56
N ASP A 161 -23.29 22.73 -14.33
CA ASP A 161 -24.32 21.86 -13.78
C ASP A 161 -25.27 22.65 -12.87
N VAL A 162 -26.54 22.72 -13.26
CA VAL A 162 -27.58 23.49 -12.54
C VAL A 162 -28.48 22.61 -11.68
N THR A 163 -28.17 21.32 -11.53
CA THR A 163 -28.98 20.36 -10.75
C THR A 163 -29.20 20.83 -9.31
N SER A 164 -28.14 21.29 -8.64
CA SER A 164 -28.24 21.82 -7.26
C SER A 164 -29.14 23.06 -7.19
N THR A 165 -29.05 23.95 -8.18
CA THR A 165 -29.92 25.14 -8.29
C THR A 165 -31.38 24.75 -8.51
N MET A 166 -31.67 23.80 -9.39
CA MET A 166 -33.03 23.29 -9.63
C MET A 166 -33.63 22.72 -8.34
N VAL A 167 -32.86 21.93 -7.58
CA VAL A 167 -33.28 21.37 -6.29
C VAL A 167 -33.50 22.48 -5.25
N GLN A 168 -32.58 23.46 -5.14
CA GLN A 168 -32.73 24.60 -4.23
C GLN A 168 -33.96 25.46 -4.54
N GLN A 169 -34.34 25.57 -5.83
CA GLN A 169 -35.54 26.27 -6.28
C GLN A 169 -36.81 25.41 -6.18
N ASN A 170 -36.74 24.19 -5.62
CA ASN A 170 -37.85 23.24 -5.49
C ASN A 170 -38.53 22.87 -6.83
N TRP A 171 -37.73 22.70 -7.89
CA TRP A 171 -38.24 22.15 -9.16
C TRP A 171 -38.77 20.72 -8.96
N ASN A 172 -39.78 20.34 -9.73
CA ASN A 172 -40.31 18.96 -9.84
C ASN A 172 -40.47 18.58 -11.32
N ALA A 173 -40.81 17.33 -11.64
CA ALA A 173 -40.87 16.91 -13.04
C ALA A 173 -41.92 17.69 -13.82
N THR A 174 -43.11 17.90 -13.26
CA THR A 174 -44.17 18.68 -13.93
C THR A 174 -43.69 20.09 -14.29
N HIS A 175 -42.92 20.74 -13.41
CA HIS A 175 -42.32 22.03 -13.69
C HIS A 175 -41.32 21.97 -14.85
N MET A 176 -40.47 20.93 -14.92
CA MET A 176 -39.53 20.73 -16.04
C MET A 176 -40.27 20.59 -17.38
N PHE A 177 -41.37 19.82 -17.43
CA PHE A 177 -42.22 19.70 -18.62
C PHE A 177 -42.91 21.02 -18.98
N ARG A 178 -43.27 21.86 -18.00
CA ARG A 178 -43.85 23.20 -18.25
C ARG A 178 -42.82 24.15 -18.83
N VAL A 179 -41.59 24.14 -18.33
CA VAL A 179 -40.47 24.92 -18.89
C VAL A 179 -40.21 24.49 -20.34
N ALA A 180 -40.26 23.18 -20.63
CA ALA A 180 -40.14 22.69 -21.99
C ALA A 180 -41.33 23.10 -22.88
N GLU A 181 -42.59 23.03 -22.42
CA GLU A 181 -43.75 23.59 -23.14
C GLU A 181 -43.57 25.09 -23.45
N GLU A 182 -43.06 25.85 -22.48
CA GLU A 182 -42.77 27.27 -22.65
C GLU A 182 -41.72 27.49 -23.75
N PHE A 183 -40.68 26.67 -23.81
CA PHE A 183 -39.69 26.72 -24.88
C PHE A 183 -40.35 26.59 -26.26
N PHE A 184 -41.15 25.55 -26.50
CA PHE A 184 -41.82 25.35 -27.80
C PHE A 184 -42.82 26.45 -28.14
N THR A 185 -43.65 26.86 -27.18
CA THR A 185 -44.63 27.94 -27.39
C THR A 185 -43.95 29.30 -27.60
N SER A 186 -42.77 29.53 -27.02
CA SER A 186 -41.95 30.73 -27.28
C SER A 186 -41.53 30.83 -28.75
N LEU A 187 -41.28 29.69 -29.42
CA LEU A 187 -41.00 29.62 -30.85
C LEU A 187 -42.26 29.80 -31.72
N GLY A 188 -43.45 29.76 -31.14
CA GLY A 188 -44.71 29.85 -31.87
C GLY A 188 -45.25 28.50 -32.34
N LEU A 189 -44.76 27.42 -31.75
CA LEU A 189 -45.31 26.08 -31.92
C LEU A 189 -46.54 25.88 -31.02
N LEU A 190 -47.13 24.68 -31.08
CA LEU A 190 -48.38 24.39 -30.38
C LEU A 190 -48.13 24.22 -28.87
N GLY A 191 -49.18 24.38 -28.07
CA GLY A 191 -49.14 24.01 -26.65
C GLY A 191 -49.54 22.55 -26.49
N MET A 192 -49.10 21.92 -25.38
CA MET A 192 -49.45 20.53 -25.11
C MET A 192 -50.95 20.40 -24.85
N PRO A 193 -51.65 19.40 -25.43
CA PRO A 193 -53.09 19.23 -25.23
C PRO A 193 -53.41 18.81 -23.78
N PRO A 194 -54.65 19.04 -23.29
CA PRO A 194 -55.05 18.63 -21.94
C PRO A 194 -54.78 17.14 -21.66
N GLU A 195 -55.04 16.26 -22.62
CA GLU A 195 -54.83 14.82 -22.50
C GLU A 195 -53.38 14.44 -22.23
N PHE A 196 -52.41 15.24 -22.70
CA PHE A 196 -50.98 15.03 -22.42
C PHE A 196 -50.74 15.14 -20.92
N TRP A 197 -51.22 16.20 -20.28
CA TRP A 197 -51.03 16.45 -18.86
C TRP A 197 -51.79 15.46 -17.97
N GLU A 198 -52.99 15.07 -18.38
CA GLU A 198 -53.84 14.17 -17.59
C GLU A 198 -53.37 12.71 -17.62
N LYS A 199 -52.73 12.28 -18.71
CA LYS A 199 -52.53 10.84 -18.98
C LYS A 199 -51.08 10.42 -19.21
N SER A 200 -50.15 11.36 -19.35
CA SER A 200 -48.71 11.03 -19.44
C SER A 200 -48.17 10.56 -18.09
N MET A 201 -47.14 9.71 -18.14
CA MET A 201 -46.36 9.36 -16.97
C MET A 201 -45.11 10.22 -16.97
N LEU A 202 -45.10 11.29 -16.17
CA LEU A 202 -43.98 12.23 -16.07
C LEU A 202 -43.00 11.83 -14.95
N GLU A 203 -43.43 11.01 -14.00
CA GLU A 203 -42.63 10.53 -12.86
C GLU A 203 -42.84 9.04 -12.65
N LYS A 204 -41.89 8.39 -11.97
CA LYS A 204 -42.03 6.98 -11.61
C LYS A 204 -43.22 6.81 -10.64
N PRO A 205 -44.15 5.89 -10.91
CA PRO A 205 -45.28 5.64 -10.01
C PRO A 205 -44.82 5.08 -8.66
N VAL A 206 -45.41 5.57 -7.57
CA VAL A 206 -45.15 5.11 -6.18
C VAL A 206 -46.10 4.01 -5.72
N ASP A 207 -46.98 3.54 -6.60
CA ASP A 207 -48.03 2.53 -6.33
C ASP A 207 -47.52 1.08 -6.39
N GLY A 208 -46.21 0.88 -6.53
CA GLY A 208 -45.56 -0.43 -6.53
C GLY A 208 -45.61 -1.18 -7.87
N ARG A 209 -46.18 -0.59 -8.93
CA ARG A 209 -46.17 -1.22 -10.26
C ARG A 209 -44.78 -1.12 -10.90
N GLU A 210 -44.31 -2.22 -11.49
CA GLU A 210 -43.08 -2.21 -12.29
C GLU A 210 -43.33 -1.51 -13.63
N VAL A 211 -42.47 -0.55 -13.99
CA VAL A 211 -42.55 0.20 -15.23
C VAL A 211 -41.21 0.25 -15.93
N VAL A 212 -41.22 0.28 -17.26
CA VAL A 212 -40.03 0.54 -18.07
C VAL A 212 -39.77 2.05 -18.07
N CYS A 213 -38.72 2.48 -17.39
CA CYS A 213 -38.36 3.89 -17.22
C CYS A 213 -37.66 4.54 -18.43
N HIS A 214 -37.39 3.79 -19.51
CA HIS A 214 -36.92 4.36 -20.77
C HIS A 214 -37.97 5.35 -21.31
N ALA A 215 -37.53 6.60 -21.54
CA ALA A 215 -38.36 7.67 -22.05
C ALA A 215 -38.95 7.33 -23.43
N SER A 216 -40.17 7.78 -23.71
CA SER A 216 -40.80 7.61 -25.02
C SER A 216 -42.01 8.52 -25.17
N ALA A 217 -42.20 9.04 -26.38
CA ALA A 217 -43.40 9.76 -26.81
C ALA A 217 -44.32 8.87 -27.67
N TRP A 218 -45.63 9.14 -27.64
CA TRP A 218 -46.66 8.32 -28.31
C TRP A 218 -47.73 9.18 -28.99
N ASP A 219 -48.02 8.88 -30.27
CA ASP A 219 -49.22 9.31 -31.00
C ASP A 219 -50.28 8.20 -30.96
N PHE A 220 -51.46 8.46 -30.40
CA PHE A 220 -52.57 7.50 -30.36
C PHE A 220 -53.46 7.54 -31.61
N TYR A 221 -53.01 8.23 -32.67
CA TYR A 221 -53.58 8.31 -34.02
C TYR A 221 -54.99 8.91 -34.11
N ASN A 222 -55.52 9.48 -33.03
CA ASN A 222 -56.86 10.08 -32.96
C ASN A 222 -56.87 11.62 -33.12
N ARG A 223 -55.69 12.23 -33.39
CA ARG A 223 -55.47 13.68 -33.56
C ARG A 223 -55.62 14.53 -32.29
N ARG A 224 -55.84 13.91 -31.13
CA ARG A 224 -56.10 14.59 -29.85
C ARG A 224 -55.16 14.14 -28.74
N ASP A 225 -54.92 12.83 -28.64
CA ASP A 225 -54.23 12.20 -27.52
C ASP A 225 -52.77 11.88 -27.89
N PHE A 226 -51.86 12.60 -27.25
CA PHE A 226 -50.40 12.46 -27.39
C PHE A 226 -49.80 12.43 -25.99
N ARG A 227 -48.89 11.50 -25.72
CA ARG A 227 -48.40 11.26 -24.34
C ARG A 227 -46.93 10.97 -24.30
N ILE A 228 -46.34 11.16 -23.12
CA ILE A 228 -45.00 10.70 -22.76
C ILE A 228 -45.06 9.67 -21.64
N LYS A 229 -44.10 8.76 -21.65
CA LYS A 229 -43.76 7.88 -20.53
C LYS A 229 -42.28 8.08 -20.19
N GLN A 230 -42.00 8.72 -19.06
CA GLN A 230 -40.66 8.99 -18.54
C GLN A 230 -40.67 8.92 -17.00
N CYS A 231 -39.59 8.41 -16.40
CA CYS A 231 -39.37 8.43 -14.96
C CYS A 231 -38.46 9.62 -14.59
N THR A 232 -38.96 10.86 -14.76
CA THR A 232 -38.13 12.05 -14.63
C THR A 232 -37.70 12.29 -13.18
N THR A 233 -36.40 12.48 -12.99
CA THR A 233 -35.79 13.00 -11.74
C THR A 233 -35.30 14.44 -11.97
N VAL A 234 -35.19 15.22 -10.89
CA VAL A 234 -34.79 16.64 -10.99
C VAL A 234 -33.28 16.76 -11.16
N THR A 235 -32.82 16.66 -12.41
CA THR A 235 -31.42 16.86 -12.81
C THR A 235 -31.33 17.65 -14.12
N MET A 236 -30.18 18.28 -14.37
CA MET A 236 -29.91 18.98 -15.64
C MET A 236 -29.98 18.04 -16.84
N GLU A 237 -29.49 16.81 -16.72
CA GLU A 237 -29.57 15.80 -17.77
C GLU A 237 -31.04 15.47 -18.11
N GLN A 238 -31.87 15.22 -17.10
CA GLN A 238 -33.28 14.96 -17.30
C GLN A 238 -34.03 16.17 -17.86
N LEU A 239 -33.60 17.39 -17.57
CA LEU A 239 -34.15 18.59 -18.20
C LEU A 239 -33.97 18.54 -19.72
N PHE A 240 -32.81 18.09 -20.19
CA PHE A 240 -32.54 17.93 -21.62
C PHE A 240 -33.34 16.78 -22.22
N THR A 241 -33.47 15.65 -21.52
CA THR A 241 -34.34 14.54 -21.94
C THR A 241 -35.79 14.98 -22.09
N VAL A 242 -36.32 15.77 -21.15
CA VAL A 242 -37.68 16.30 -21.23
C VAL A 242 -37.88 17.14 -22.49
N HIS A 243 -36.93 18.03 -22.83
CA HIS A 243 -37.00 18.82 -24.06
C HIS A 243 -36.93 17.95 -25.32
N HIS A 244 -36.09 16.91 -25.32
CA HIS A 244 -36.00 15.95 -26.42
C HIS A 244 -37.34 15.23 -26.66
N GLU A 245 -37.92 14.63 -25.61
CA GLU A 245 -39.16 13.86 -25.73
C GLU A 245 -40.36 14.73 -26.08
N MET A 246 -40.44 15.95 -25.53
CA MET A 246 -41.47 16.91 -25.92
C MET A 246 -41.31 17.39 -27.36
N GLY A 247 -40.10 17.37 -27.92
CA GLY A 247 -39.86 17.60 -29.34
C GLY A 247 -40.56 16.56 -30.23
N HIS A 248 -40.58 15.29 -29.81
CA HIS A 248 -41.35 14.25 -30.50
C HIS A 248 -42.85 14.51 -30.46
N VAL A 249 -43.37 14.92 -29.30
CA VAL A 249 -44.79 15.28 -29.15
C VAL A 249 -45.15 16.48 -30.02
N GLU A 250 -44.28 17.50 -30.10
CA GLU A 250 -44.48 18.62 -31.02
C GLU A 250 -44.51 18.15 -32.48
N TYR A 251 -43.60 17.24 -32.88
CA TYR A 251 -43.66 16.67 -34.23
C TYR A 251 -45.04 16.05 -34.50
N TYR A 252 -45.56 15.26 -33.54
CA TYR A 252 -46.88 14.64 -33.65
C TYR A 252 -48.00 15.66 -33.81
N LEU A 253 -47.95 16.74 -33.02
CA LEU A 253 -48.94 17.81 -33.05
C LEU A 253 -48.96 18.56 -34.39
N GLN A 254 -47.80 18.74 -35.02
CA GLN A 254 -47.68 19.49 -36.28
C GLN A 254 -48.22 18.71 -37.48
N TYR A 255 -47.97 17.39 -37.57
CA TYR A 255 -48.47 16.57 -38.67
C TYR A 255 -49.82 15.90 -38.41
N LYS A 256 -50.47 16.14 -37.25
CA LYS A 256 -51.68 15.40 -36.81
C LYS A 256 -52.84 15.40 -37.81
N ASP A 257 -52.86 16.31 -38.77
CA ASP A 257 -53.90 16.40 -39.80
C ASP A 257 -53.57 15.65 -41.11
N GLN A 258 -52.33 15.16 -41.25
CA GLN A 258 -51.94 14.26 -42.33
C GLN A 258 -52.71 12.92 -42.26
N PRO A 259 -52.84 12.19 -43.38
CA PRO A 259 -53.22 10.77 -43.38
C PRO A 259 -52.33 9.98 -42.43
N VAL A 260 -52.89 8.95 -41.76
CA VAL A 260 -52.15 8.15 -40.76
C VAL A 260 -50.85 7.59 -41.32
N THR A 261 -50.82 7.19 -42.59
CA THR A 261 -49.62 6.67 -43.27
C THR A 261 -48.48 7.69 -43.37
N PHE A 262 -48.78 8.99 -43.34
CA PHE A 262 -47.78 10.07 -43.37
C PHE A 262 -47.46 10.66 -41.99
N ARG A 263 -48.04 10.12 -40.91
CA ARG A 263 -47.81 10.55 -39.52
C ARG A 263 -46.59 9.87 -38.92
N SER A 264 -45.46 10.13 -39.54
CA SER A 264 -44.14 9.77 -39.04
C SER A 264 -43.17 10.88 -39.43
N GLY A 265 -41.97 10.89 -38.83
CA GLY A 265 -40.90 11.73 -39.37
C GLY A 265 -40.54 11.35 -40.81
N ALA A 266 -39.93 12.28 -41.54
CA ALA A 266 -39.49 12.10 -42.92
C ALA A 266 -38.65 10.83 -43.11
N ASN A 267 -37.79 10.52 -42.15
CA ASN A 267 -37.19 9.21 -41.93
C ASN A 267 -36.90 9.06 -40.41
N PRO A 268 -36.51 7.88 -39.91
CA PRO A 268 -36.28 7.68 -38.48
C PRO A 268 -35.22 8.61 -37.87
N GLY A 269 -34.12 8.86 -38.58
CA GLY A 269 -33.06 9.76 -38.07
C GLY A 269 -33.49 11.22 -38.07
N PHE A 270 -34.31 11.64 -39.03
CA PHE A 270 -34.93 12.96 -39.06
C PHE A 270 -35.85 13.17 -37.85
N HIS A 271 -36.60 12.14 -37.45
CA HIS A 271 -37.48 12.19 -36.28
C HIS A 271 -36.67 12.44 -35.00
N GLU A 272 -35.65 11.62 -34.76
CA GLU A 272 -34.74 11.76 -33.62
C GLU A 272 -34.05 13.15 -33.58
N ALA A 273 -33.64 13.67 -34.75
CA ALA A 273 -32.94 14.95 -34.84
C ALA A 273 -33.77 16.15 -34.37
N ILE A 274 -35.10 16.07 -34.48
CA ILE A 274 -36.01 17.11 -33.99
C ILE A 274 -36.04 17.15 -32.47
N GLY A 275 -36.03 16.01 -31.78
CA GLY A 275 -35.89 16.00 -30.32
C GLY A 275 -34.54 16.54 -29.90
N ASP A 276 -33.47 16.07 -30.53
CA ASP A 276 -32.09 16.41 -30.15
C ASP A 276 -31.73 17.89 -30.37
N VAL A 277 -32.20 18.53 -31.45
CA VAL A 277 -31.87 19.93 -31.74
C VAL A 277 -32.37 20.90 -30.66
N MET A 278 -33.46 20.54 -29.96
CA MET A 278 -33.98 21.34 -28.85
C MET A 278 -33.02 21.31 -27.67
N SER A 279 -32.45 20.14 -27.36
CA SER A 279 -31.48 19.97 -26.28
C SER A 279 -30.26 20.87 -26.44
N LEU A 280 -29.78 21.07 -27.67
CA LEU A 280 -28.61 21.92 -27.99
C LEU A 280 -28.86 23.40 -27.70
N SER A 281 -30.09 23.89 -27.87
CA SER A 281 -30.44 25.28 -27.57
C SER A 281 -30.54 25.52 -26.06
N VAL A 282 -31.13 24.57 -25.33
CA VAL A 282 -31.41 24.73 -23.90
C VAL A 282 -30.20 24.44 -23.01
N SER A 283 -29.18 23.75 -23.54
CA SER A 283 -27.94 23.47 -22.82
C SER A 283 -26.98 24.65 -22.72
N THR A 284 -27.26 25.76 -23.41
CA THR A 284 -26.38 26.93 -23.40
C THR A 284 -26.45 27.69 -22.06
N PRO A 285 -25.31 28.21 -21.55
CA PRO A 285 -25.31 29.07 -20.37
C PRO A 285 -26.25 30.29 -20.50
N GLY A 286 -26.36 30.83 -21.71
CA GLY A 286 -27.27 31.94 -22.03
C GLY A 286 -28.74 31.58 -21.78
N HIS A 287 -29.16 30.40 -22.23
CA HIS A 287 -30.51 29.89 -22.00
C HIS A 287 -30.77 29.64 -20.52
N LEU A 288 -29.87 28.92 -19.84
CA LEU A 288 -29.99 28.60 -18.41
C LEU A 288 -30.10 29.87 -17.54
N LYS A 289 -29.45 30.97 -17.94
CA LYS A 289 -29.66 32.27 -17.29
C LYS A 289 -31.04 32.87 -17.56
N LYS A 290 -31.55 32.80 -18.80
CA LYS A 290 -32.89 33.32 -19.14
C LYS A 290 -34.00 32.64 -18.33
N ILE A 291 -33.88 31.33 -18.09
CA ILE A 291 -34.83 30.55 -17.28
C ILE A 291 -34.53 30.57 -15.77
N GLY A 292 -33.57 31.39 -15.32
CA GLY A 292 -33.30 31.62 -13.89
C GLY A 292 -32.49 30.54 -13.18
N LEU A 293 -31.85 29.61 -13.90
CA LEU A 293 -30.99 28.56 -13.32
C LEU A 293 -29.52 28.97 -13.18
N LEU A 294 -29.11 30.09 -13.80
CA LEU A 294 -27.79 30.70 -13.63
C LEU A 294 -27.93 32.19 -13.30
N SER A 295 -27.14 32.67 -12.33
CA SER A 295 -27.11 34.09 -11.94
C SER A 295 -26.22 34.94 -12.87
N GLN A 296 -25.10 34.37 -13.32
CA GLN A 296 -24.15 34.99 -14.24
C GLN A 296 -23.74 34.01 -15.33
N VAL A 297 -23.39 34.56 -16.49
CA VAL A 297 -22.84 33.78 -17.61
C VAL A 297 -21.37 34.15 -17.72
N THR A 298 -20.50 33.19 -17.50
CA THR A 298 -19.05 33.33 -17.74
C THR A 298 -18.79 32.97 -19.20
N GLN A 299 -18.40 33.94 -20.02
CA GLN A 299 -17.98 33.73 -21.41
C GLN A 299 -16.47 33.93 -21.50
N ASP A 300 -15.73 32.88 -21.20
CA ASP A 300 -14.28 32.84 -21.39
C ASP A 300 -13.88 31.49 -22.00
N ALA A 301 -12.77 31.49 -22.74
CA ALA A 301 -12.36 30.34 -23.53
C ALA A 301 -12.19 29.06 -22.71
N GLU A 302 -11.71 29.14 -21.46
CA GLU A 302 -11.50 27.96 -20.62
C GLU A 302 -12.85 27.34 -20.19
N SER A 303 -13.84 28.17 -19.86
CA SER A 303 -15.20 27.74 -19.55
C SER A 303 -15.89 27.11 -20.77
N ASP A 304 -15.70 27.67 -21.96
CA ASP A 304 -16.24 27.11 -23.22
C ASP A 304 -15.63 25.75 -23.54
N ILE A 305 -14.31 25.59 -23.36
CA ILE A 305 -13.63 24.29 -23.55
C ILE A 305 -14.14 23.25 -22.55
N ASN A 306 -14.34 23.62 -21.28
CA ASN A 306 -14.92 22.73 -20.28
C ASN A 306 -16.31 22.22 -20.72
N TYR A 307 -17.19 23.12 -21.16
CA TYR A 307 -18.54 22.78 -21.65
C TYR A 307 -18.48 21.92 -22.92
N LEU A 308 -17.71 22.33 -23.92
CA LEU A 308 -17.60 21.63 -25.21
C LEU A 308 -16.99 20.23 -25.05
N LEU A 309 -16.03 20.04 -24.13
CA LEU A 309 -15.48 18.73 -23.85
C LEU A 309 -16.53 17.81 -23.20
N LYS A 310 -17.30 18.31 -22.24
CA LYS A 310 -18.42 17.55 -21.64
C LYS A 310 -19.43 17.13 -22.73
N MET A 311 -19.80 18.05 -23.61
CA MET A 311 -20.66 17.78 -24.77
C MET A 311 -20.03 16.78 -25.75
N ALA A 312 -18.71 16.82 -25.96
CA ALA A 312 -18.02 15.88 -26.85
C ALA A 312 -18.00 14.46 -26.27
N LEU A 313 -17.78 14.31 -24.97
CA LEU A 313 -17.87 13.01 -24.28
C LEU A 313 -19.28 12.40 -24.34
N GLU A 314 -20.32 13.22 -24.50
CA GLU A 314 -21.70 12.73 -24.70
C GLU A 314 -22.00 12.46 -26.18
N LYS A 315 -21.78 13.45 -27.06
CA LYS A 315 -22.26 13.39 -28.45
C LYS A 315 -21.24 12.77 -29.41
N ILE A 316 -19.97 13.17 -29.33
CA ILE A 316 -18.91 12.68 -30.22
C ILE A 316 -18.53 11.24 -29.89
N ALA A 317 -18.40 10.91 -28.61
CA ALA A 317 -18.08 9.55 -28.18
C ALA A 317 -19.13 8.50 -28.61
N PHE A 318 -20.38 8.93 -28.77
CA PHE A 318 -21.51 8.09 -29.16
C PHE A 318 -21.54 7.74 -30.65
N LEU A 319 -21.08 8.65 -31.53
CA LEU A 319 -21.23 8.50 -32.97
C LEU A 319 -20.70 7.15 -33.51
N PRO A 320 -19.48 6.68 -33.17
CA PRO A 320 -19.02 5.41 -33.69
C PRO A 320 -19.82 4.22 -33.13
N PHE A 321 -20.36 4.31 -31.90
CA PHE A 321 -21.27 3.30 -31.35
C PHE A 321 -22.59 3.25 -32.14
N GLY A 322 -23.17 4.42 -32.41
CA GLY A 322 -24.38 4.59 -33.21
C GLY A 322 -24.25 4.00 -34.61
N TYR A 323 -23.08 4.21 -35.23
CA TYR A 323 -22.74 3.70 -36.55
C TYR A 323 -22.58 2.18 -36.56
N LEU A 324 -21.78 1.61 -35.66
CA LEU A 324 -21.36 0.20 -35.75
C LEU A 324 -22.46 -0.81 -35.40
N ILE A 325 -23.46 -0.44 -34.59
CA ILE A 325 -24.47 -1.39 -34.11
C ILE A 325 -25.25 -1.97 -35.28
N ASP A 326 -25.82 -1.12 -36.12
CA ASP A 326 -26.63 -1.59 -37.23
C ASP A 326 -25.76 -2.15 -38.36
N GLN A 327 -24.50 -1.72 -38.51
CA GLN A 327 -23.54 -2.39 -39.38
C GLN A 327 -23.37 -3.87 -38.99
N TRP A 328 -23.22 -4.16 -37.69
CA TRP A 328 -23.21 -5.54 -37.18
C TRP A 328 -24.53 -6.26 -37.48
N ARG A 329 -25.69 -5.62 -37.22
CA ARG A 329 -27.00 -6.25 -37.44
C ARG A 329 -27.29 -6.50 -38.91
N TRP A 330 -26.92 -5.60 -39.80
CA TRP A 330 -27.04 -5.77 -41.25
C TRP A 330 -26.19 -6.95 -41.72
N ASN A 331 -24.99 -7.13 -41.18
CA ASN A 331 -24.17 -8.31 -41.46
C ASN A 331 -24.80 -9.60 -40.93
N VAL A 332 -25.44 -9.56 -39.76
CA VAL A 332 -26.19 -10.69 -39.21
C VAL A 332 -27.39 -11.05 -40.09
N PHE A 333 -28.23 -10.08 -40.44
CA PHE A 333 -29.40 -10.30 -41.29
C PHE A 333 -29.02 -10.77 -42.69
N SER A 334 -27.93 -10.26 -43.27
CA SER A 334 -27.45 -10.69 -44.58
C SER A 334 -26.69 -12.03 -44.55
N GLY A 335 -26.47 -12.61 -43.37
CA GLY A 335 -25.67 -13.84 -43.18
C GLY A 335 -24.15 -13.67 -43.30
N ARG A 336 -23.63 -12.44 -43.44
CA ARG A 336 -22.19 -12.15 -43.46
C ARG A 336 -21.54 -12.43 -42.10
N THR A 337 -22.27 -12.18 -41.02
CA THR A 337 -21.89 -12.55 -39.65
C THR A 337 -22.76 -13.73 -39.23
N PRO A 338 -22.28 -14.99 -39.37
CA PRO A 338 -23.03 -16.17 -38.96
C PRO A 338 -23.12 -16.26 -37.42
N PRO A 339 -24.06 -17.07 -36.87
CA PRO A 339 -24.19 -17.28 -35.43
C PRO A 339 -22.88 -17.59 -34.73
N SER A 340 -21.98 -18.38 -35.33
CA SER A 340 -20.68 -18.73 -34.76
C SER A 340 -19.67 -17.58 -34.64
N ARG A 341 -20.01 -16.37 -35.11
CA ARG A 341 -19.17 -15.16 -35.06
C ARG A 341 -19.88 -13.94 -34.46
N TYR A 342 -21.08 -14.12 -33.90
CA TYR A 342 -21.86 -13.01 -33.36
C TYR A 342 -21.06 -12.14 -32.38
N ASN A 343 -20.33 -12.76 -31.45
CA ASN A 343 -19.62 -12.01 -30.42
C ASN A 343 -18.27 -11.46 -30.93
N TYR A 344 -17.55 -12.25 -31.72
CA TYR A 344 -16.28 -11.85 -32.31
C TYR A 344 -16.45 -10.65 -33.24
N ASP A 345 -17.38 -10.71 -34.20
CA ASP A 345 -17.59 -9.62 -35.16
C ASP A 345 -18.12 -8.36 -34.47
N TRP A 346 -18.90 -8.50 -33.38
CA TRP A 346 -19.32 -7.38 -32.54
C TRP A 346 -18.12 -6.65 -31.94
N TRP A 347 -17.22 -7.38 -31.27
CA TRP A 347 -16.03 -6.76 -30.65
C TRP A 347 -15.00 -6.28 -31.66
N TYR A 348 -14.90 -6.93 -32.83
CA TYR A 348 -14.08 -6.44 -33.93
C TYR A 348 -14.56 -5.07 -34.40
N LEU A 349 -15.87 -4.91 -34.66
CA LEU A 349 -16.44 -3.62 -35.09
C LEU A 349 -16.33 -2.56 -34.00
N ARG A 350 -16.56 -2.92 -32.73
CA ARG A 350 -16.33 -2.04 -31.58
C ARG A 350 -14.89 -1.56 -31.48
N THR A 351 -13.92 -2.44 -31.66
CA THR A 351 -12.51 -2.05 -31.64
C THR A 351 -12.17 -1.22 -32.88
N LYS A 352 -12.66 -1.59 -34.08
CA LYS A 352 -12.39 -0.90 -35.34
C LYS A 352 -12.91 0.54 -35.38
N TYR A 353 -14.12 0.80 -34.88
CA TYR A 353 -14.75 2.11 -35.00
C TYR A 353 -14.69 2.92 -33.70
N GLN A 354 -14.75 2.29 -32.52
CA GLN A 354 -14.62 3.03 -31.24
C GLN A 354 -13.23 2.97 -30.64
N GLY A 355 -12.39 1.98 -30.96
CA GLY A 355 -11.17 1.76 -30.19
C GLY A 355 -11.47 1.35 -28.75
N ILE A 356 -12.55 0.58 -28.55
CA ILE A 356 -12.96 0.04 -27.25
C ILE A 356 -12.89 -1.49 -27.30
N CYS A 357 -12.30 -2.10 -26.27
CA CYS A 357 -12.15 -3.54 -26.15
C CYS A 357 -12.97 -4.11 -24.97
N PRO A 358 -13.27 -5.43 -24.99
CA PRO A 358 -13.83 -6.08 -23.82
C PRO A 358 -12.80 -6.06 -22.69
N PRO A 359 -13.21 -5.77 -21.45
CA PRO A 359 -12.30 -5.66 -20.31
C PRO A 359 -11.88 -7.02 -19.73
N ILE A 360 -12.47 -8.11 -20.21
CA ILE A 360 -12.13 -9.49 -19.88
C ILE A 360 -12.27 -10.34 -21.14
N ALA A 361 -11.57 -11.47 -21.20
CA ALA A 361 -11.67 -12.38 -22.35
C ALA A 361 -13.12 -12.84 -22.57
N ARG A 362 -13.59 -12.70 -23.82
CA ARG A 362 -14.92 -13.11 -24.26
C ARG A 362 -14.81 -14.11 -25.40
N ASN A 363 -15.65 -15.13 -25.40
CA ASN A 363 -15.71 -16.15 -26.45
C ASN A 363 -17.12 -16.24 -27.03
N GLU A 364 -17.35 -17.18 -27.95
CA GLU A 364 -18.65 -17.35 -28.62
C GLU A 364 -19.75 -18.00 -27.78
N THR A 365 -19.46 -18.43 -26.54
CA THR A 365 -20.52 -18.73 -25.57
C THR A 365 -21.14 -17.46 -25.00
N ASN A 366 -20.44 -16.32 -25.11
CA ASN A 366 -20.97 -15.02 -24.75
C ASN A 366 -21.83 -14.42 -25.87
N PHE A 367 -22.78 -13.56 -25.50
CA PHE A 367 -23.58 -12.78 -26.44
C PHE A 367 -23.72 -11.33 -25.94
N ASP A 368 -22.59 -10.63 -25.92
CA ASP A 368 -22.47 -9.25 -25.48
C ASP A 368 -23.39 -8.25 -26.23
N PRO A 369 -23.65 -8.36 -27.56
CA PRO A 369 -24.64 -7.51 -28.21
C PRO A 369 -26.05 -7.64 -27.58
N GLY A 370 -26.43 -8.82 -27.09
CA GLY A 370 -27.71 -9.03 -26.41
C GLY A 370 -27.87 -8.21 -25.12
N ALA A 371 -26.77 -7.73 -24.54
CA ALA A 371 -26.80 -6.92 -23.32
C ALA A 371 -27.20 -5.45 -23.56
N LYS A 372 -27.45 -5.04 -24.81
CA LYS A 372 -27.97 -3.70 -25.20
C LYS A 372 -29.41 -3.81 -25.69
N TYR A 373 -30.36 -3.15 -24.99
CA TYR A 373 -31.81 -3.28 -25.21
C TYR A 373 -32.28 -3.23 -26.67
N HIS A 374 -31.72 -2.33 -27.49
CA HIS A 374 -32.13 -2.15 -28.89
C HIS A 374 -31.92 -3.40 -29.76
N ILE A 375 -31.04 -4.32 -29.35
CA ILE A 375 -30.84 -5.61 -30.01
C ILE A 375 -32.03 -6.56 -29.77
N PRO A 376 -32.36 -6.98 -28.52
CA PRO A 376 -33.53 -7.81 -28.25
C PRO A 376 -34.87 -7.12 -28.53
N GLY A 377 -34.96 -5.80 -28.37
CA GLY A 377 -36.15 -4.99 -28.68
C GLY A 377 -36.30 -4.66 -30.18
N ASN A 378 -35.38 -5.13 -31.03
CA ASN A 378 -35.38 -4.98 -32.47
C ASN A 378 -35.62 -3.55 -33.01
N THR A 379 -35.07 -2.54 -32.34
CA THR A 379 -35.18 -1.14 -32.80
C THR A 379 -33.93 -0.75 -33.59
N PRO A 380 -34.04 -0.28 -34.85
CA PRO A 380 -32.89 0.14 -35.65
C PRO A 380 -32.13 1.28 -34.97
N TYR A 381 -30.83 1.11 -34.79
CA TYR A 381 -29.98 2.03 -34.04
C TYR A 381 -29.34 3.13 -34.91
N ILE A 382 -29.20 2.91 -36.22
CA ILE A 382 -28.58 3.86 -37.15
C ILE A 382 -29.30 5.22 -37.19
N ARG A 383 -30.58 5.24 -36.80
CA ARG A 383 -31.36 6.46 -36.62
C ARG A 383 -30.65 7.48 -35.74
N TYR A 384 -29.93 7.05 -34.70
CA TYR A 384 -29.26 7.97 -33.78
C TYR A 384 -27.98 8.54 -34.38
N PHE A 385 -27.25 7.77 -35.20
CA PHE A 385 -26.11 8.31 -35.95
C PHE A 385 -26.57 9.39 -36.92
N VAL A 386 -27.60 9.10 -37.73
CA VAL A 386 -28.20 10.07 -38.66
C VAL A 386 -28.75 11.29 -37.89
N SER A 387 -29.39 11.07 -36.75
CA SER A 387 -29.88 12.14 -35.87
C SER A 387 -28.77 13.11 -35.48
N PHE A 388 -27.60 12.58 -35.11
CA PHE A 388 -26.48 13.38 -34.65
C PHE A 388 -25.85 14.19 -35.77
N ILE A 389 -25.97 13.79 -37.02
CA ILE A 389 -25.55 14.64 -38.13
C ILE A 389 -26.61 15.73 -38.38
N LEU A 390 -27.86 15.31 -38.55
CA LEU A 390 -28.97 16.20 -38.91
C LEU A 390 -29.25 17.27 -37.84
N GLN A 391 -29.17 16.93 -36.55
CA GLN A 391 -29.48 17.88 -35.47
C GLN A 391 -28.60 19.13 -35.51
N PHE A 392 -27.30 19.01 -35.87
CA PHE A 392 -26.42 20.17 -35.97
C PHE A 392 -26.65 20.95 -37.26
N GLN A 393 -26.99 20.28 -38.38
CA GLN A 393 -27.42 20.98 -39.59
C GLN A 393 -28.71 21.78 -39.35
N PHE A 394 -29.67 21.19 -38.62
CA PHE A 394 -30.90 21.87 -38.20
C PHE A 394 -30.57 23.03 -37.27
N HIS A 395 -29.73 22.80 -36.25
CA HIS A 395 -29.33 23.83 -35.30
C HIS A 395 -28.74 25.03 -36.03
N LYS A 396 -27.79 24.82 -36.95
CA LYS A 396 -27.19 25.89 -37.76
C LYS A 396 -28.23 26.68 -38.55
N ALA A 397 -29.15 25.99 -39.23
CA ALA A 397 -30.20 26.65 -40.01
C ALA A 397 -31.19 27.45 -39.14
N LEU A 398 -31.54 26.93 -37.97
CA LEU A 398 -32.43 27.60 -37.02
C LEU A 398 -31.73 28.79 -36.33
N CYS A 399 -30.45 28.68 -36.01
CA CYS A 399 -29.63 29.78 -35.49
C CYS A 399 -29.51 30.93 -36.48
N GLN A 400 -29.33 30.62 -37.76
CA GLN A 400 -29.36 31.62 -38.82
C GLN A 400 -30.74 32.30 -38.91
N ALA A 401 -31.83 31.55 -38.79
CA ALA A 401 -33.19 32.12 -38.75
C ALA A 401 -33.44 32.96 -37.49
N ALA A 402 -32.79 32.63 -36.37
CA ALA A 402 -32.79 33.41 -35.14
C ALA A 402 -31.84 34.63 -35.17
N ASN A 403 -31.19 34.92 -36.31
CA ASN A 403 -30.21 35.99 -36.50
C ASN A 403 -29.00 35.91 -35.54
N HIS A 404 -28.59 34.70 -35.15
CA HIS A 404 -27.39 34.50 -34.32
C HIS A 404 -26.11 34.78 -35.11
N THR A 405 -25.19 35.55 -34.53
CA THR A 405 -23.91 35.94 -35.16
C THR A 405 -22.68 35.41 -34.43
N GLY A 406 -22.84 34.77 -33.28
CA GLY A 406 -21.73 34.22 -32.48
C GLY A 406 -21.33 32.80 -32.92
N PRO A 407 -20.40 32.16 -32.18
CA PRO A 407 -20.09 30.74 -32.38
C PRO A 407 -21.34 29.87 -32.26
N LEU A 408 -21.44 28.82 -33.08
CA LEU A 408 -22.64 27.99 -33.16
C LEU A 408 -23.03 27.38 -31.80
N HIS A 409 -22.06 26.98 -30.98
CA HIS A 409 -22.31 26.40 -29.66
C HIS A 409 -22.86 27.36 -28.59
N THR A 410 -22.95 28.65 -28.91
CA THR A 410 -23.55 29.67 -28.04
C THR A 410 -24.97 30.05 -28.46
N CYS A 411 -25.46 29.48 -29.56
CA CYS A 411 -26.76 29.80 -30.11
C CYS A 411 -27.90 29.28 -29.22
N ASP A 412 -28.86 30.17 -28.95
CA ASP A 412 -30.12 29.84 -28.30
C ASP A 412 -31.27 30.39 -29.14
N ILE A 413 -32.09 29.50 -29.69
CA ILE A 413 -33.23 29.85 -30.55
C ILE A 413 -34.48 30.25 -29.75
N TYR A 414 -34.46 30.12 -28.42
CA TYR A 414 -35.59 30.48 -27.55
C TYR A 414 -36.12 31.89 -27.85
N MET A 415 -37.45 32.01 -27.96
CA MET A 415 -38.20 33.20 -28.38
C MET A 415 -38.04 33.64 -29.85
N SER A 416 -37.34 32.90 -30.71
CA SER A 416 -37.31 33.20 -32.16
C SER A 416 -38.53 32.60 -32.87
N LYS A 417 -39.50 33.46 -33.21
CA LYS A 417 -40.68 33.06 -34.01
C LYS A 417 -40.30 32.69 -35.43
N GLU A 418 -39.24 33.28 -35.97
CA GLU A 418 -38.71 32.99 -37.30
C GLU A 418 -38.14 31.57 -37.38
N ALA A 419 -37.33 31.17 -36.39
CA ALA A 419 -36.83 29.81 -36.28
C ALA A 419 -37.99 28.81 -36.07
N GLY A 420 -38.95 29.15 -35.21
CA GLY A 420 -40.14 28.32 -34.99
C GLY A 420 -41.04 28.18 -36.21
N ALA A 421 -41.18 29.21 -37.05
CA ALA A 421 -41.94 29.13 -38.30
C ALA A 421 -41.31 28.14 -39.29
N LYS A 422 -39.99 28.22 -39.48
CA LYS A 422 -39.24 27.23 -40.29
C LYS A 422 -39.40 25.82 -39.75
N LEU A 423 -39.27 25.66 -38.44
CA LEU A 423 -39.41 24.36 -37.78
C LEU A 423 -40.82 23.80 -37.98
N SER A 424 -41.88 24.60 -37.75
CA SER A 424 -43.27 24.17 -37.96
C SER A 424 -43.54 23.72 -39.39
N GLU A 425 -42.98 24.41 -40.40
CA GLU A 425 -43.14 24.05 -41.81
C GLU A 425 -42.59 22.65 -42.10
N VAL A 426 -41.40 22.36 -41.59
CA VAL A 426 -40.75 21.04 -41.71
C VAL A 426 -41.54 19.94 -40.99
N LEU A 427 -41.97 20.21 -39.75
CA LEU A 427 -42.70 19.21 -38.95
C LEU A 427 -44.07 18.86 -39.54
N LYS A 428 -44.76 19.81 -40.19
CA LYS A 428 -46.07 19.57 -40.84
C LYS A 428 -46.01 18.60 -42.02
N ALA A 429 -44.85 18.47 -42.66
CA ALA A 429 -44.68 17.58 -43.80
C ALA A 429 -44.78 16.10 -43.39
N GLY A 430 -44.35 15.74 -42.17
CA GLY A 430 -44.23 14.33 -41.76
C GLY A 430 -43.43 13.53 -42.80
N SER A 431 -43.94 12.36 -43.20
CA SER A 431 -43.37 11.54 -44.29
C SER A 431 -44.10 11.71 -45.63
N SER A 432 -44.85 12.81 -45.81
CA SER A 432 -45.60 13.05 -47.05
C SER A 432 -44.75 13.45 -48.27
N LYS A 433 -43.46 13.73 -48.05
CA LYS A 433 -42.50 14.15 -49.08
C LYS A 433 -41.14 13.45 -48.86
N PRO A 434 -40.29 13.35 -49.90
CA PRO A 434 -38.92 12.87 -49.75
C PRO A 434 -38.15 13.71 -48.71
N TRP A 435 -37.39 13.05 -47.84
CA TRP A 435 -36.72 13.73 -46.72
C TRP A 435 -35.66 14.73 -47.20
N GLN A 436 -35.06 14.53 -48.37
CA GLN A 436 -34.09 15.43 -48.98
C GLN A 436 -34.73 16.79 -49.33
N GLU A 437 -35.98 16.80 -49.82
CA GLU A 437 -36.73 18.03 -50.11
C GLU A 437 -37.03 18.78 -48.80
N ILE A 438 -37.42 18.04 -47.76
CA ILE A 438 -37.70 18.60 -46.43
C ILE A 438 -36.42 19.18 -45.83
N LEU A 439 -35.29 18.48 -45.95
CA LEU A 439 -33.97 18.95 -45.51
C LEU A 439 -33.56 20.23 -46.25
N PHE A 440 -33.75 20.28 -47.57
CA PHE A 440 -33.41 21.44 -48.40
C PHE A 440 -34.21 22.67 -48.00
N ASN A 441 -35.51 22.53 -47.74
CA ASN A 441 -36.34 23.65 -47.31
C ASN A 441 -35.89 24.25 -45.96
N LEU A 442 -35.33 23.43 -45.07
CA LEU A 442 -34.80 23.89 -43.80
C LEU A 442 -33.40 24.51 -43.93
N THR A 443 -32.49 23.76 -44.55
CA THR A 443 -31.03 23.96 -44.46
C THR A 443 -30.41 24.54 -45.74
N GLY A 444 -31.11 24.49 -46.87
CA GLY A 444 -30.60 24.87 -48.19
C GLY A 444 -29.76 23.80 -48.88
N THR A 445 -29.67 22.58 -48.34
CA THR A 445 -28.98 21.43 -48.96
C THR A 445 -29.83 20.16 -48.91
N GLU A 446 -29.69 19.29 -49.91
CA GLU A 446 -30.34 17.98 -49.98
C GLU A 446 -29.50 16.86 -49.33
N LYS A 447 -28.26 17.16 -48.92
CA LYS A 447 -27.30 16.18 -48.40
C LYS A 447 -27.09 16.32 -46.89
N MET A 448 -26.94 15.15 -46.23
CA MET A 448 -26.39 15.08 -44.88
C MET A 448 -24.91 15.47 -44.89
N ASP A 449 -24.48 16.25 -43.91
CA ASP A 449 -23.13 16.82 -43.83
C ASP A 449 -22.72 17.06 -42.36
N ALA A 450 -21.52 16.61 -41.98
CA ALA A 450 -21.03 16.74 -40.61
C ALA A 450 -20.42 18.12 -40.30
N GLY A 451 -20.33 19.03 -41.27
CA GLY A 451 -19.66 20.33 -41.15
C GLY A 451 -20.25 21.23 -40.07
N ALA A 452 -21.57 21.24 -39.88
CA ALA A 452 -22.20 22.00 -38.80
C ALA A 452 -21.84 21.45 -37.40
N LEU A 453 -21.69 20.14 -37.28
CA LEU A 453 -21.23 19.49 -36.05
C LEU A 453 -19.76 19.82 -35.79
N LEU A 454 -18.90 19.71 -36.81
CA LEU A 454 -17.47 20.05 -36.70
C LEU A 454 -17.27 21.54 -36.35
N GLU A 455 -18.10 22.44 -36.90
CA GLU A 455 -18.11 23.87 -36.54
C GLU A 455 -18.47 24.09 -35.07
N TYR A 456 -19.50 23.40 -34.56
CA TYR A 456 -19.91 23.48 -33.15
C TYR A 456 -18.75 23.10 -32.21
N PHE A 457 -18.03 22.02 -32.53
CA PHE A 457 -16.93 21.48 -31.71
C PHE A 457 -15.53 22.01 -32.08
N SER A 458 -15.41 22.95 -33.01
CA SER A 458 -14.11 23.47 -33.47
C SER A 458 -13.19 23.93 -32.32
N PRO A 459 -13.66 24.70 -31.31
CA PRO A 459 -12.77 25.16 -30.23
C PRO A 459 -12.16 24.01 -29.42
N VAL A 460 -12.95 23.00 -29.05
CA VAL A 460 -12.42 21.84 -28.30
C VAL A 460 -11.58 20.92 -29.18
N THR A 461 -11.87 20.85 -30.49
CA THR A 461 -11.08 20.10 -31.46
C THR A 461 -9.66 20.63 -31.52
N GLU A 462 -9.51 21.95 -31.70
CA GLU A 462 -8.22 22.63 -31.73
C GLU A 462 -7.46 22.47 -30.42
N TRP A 463 -8.16 22.61 -29.29
CA TRP A 463 -7.57 22.42 -27.97
C TRP A 463 -7.06 20.97 -27.76
N LEU A 464 -7.86 19.96 -28.10
CA LEU A 464 -7.47 18.55 -28.00
C LEU A 464 -6.23 18.24 -28.85
N GLN A 465 -6.18 18.73 -30.08
CA GLN A 465 -5.02 18.57 -30.98
C GLN A 465 -3.74 19.15 -30.37
N GLN A 466 -3.82 20.36 -29.80
CA GLN A 466 -2.70 20.99 -29.12
C GLN A 466 -2.24 20.19 -27.90
N GLN A 467 -3.17 19.72 -27.06
CA GLN A 467 -2.82 18.92 -25.89
C GLN A 467 -2.17 17.59 -26.25
N ASN A 468 -2.75 16.88 -27.22
CA ASN A 468 -2.24 15.59 -27.68
C ASN A 468 -0.86 15.73 -28.33
N THR A 469 -0.63 16.79 -29.11
CA THR A 469 0.69 17.08 -29.69
C THR A 469 1.71 17.44 -28.61
N LYS A 470 1.34 18.26 -27.63
CA LYS A 470 2.22 18.63 -26.50
C LYS A 470 2.67 17.42 -25.68
N LYS A 471 1.84 16.38 -25.60
CA LYS A 471 2.10 15.14 -24.86
C LYS A 471 2.64 14.01 -25.74
N ASN A 472 2.80 14.23 -27.04
CA ASN A 472 3.23 13.23 -28.02
C ASN A 472 2.34 11.97 -28.00
N GLU A 473 1.02 12.18 -27.95
CA GLU A 473 0.03 11.10 -27.92
C GLU A 473 -0.08 10.39 -29.26
N THR A 474 -0.31 9.08 -29.21
CA THR A 474 -0.66 8.29 -30.39
C THR A 474 -2.13 8.49 -30.71
N LEU A 475 -2.46 8.92 -31.93
CA LEU A 475 -3.86 8.93 -32.39
C LEU A 475 -4.24 7.53 -32.88
N GLY A 476 -5.42 7.06 -32.47
CA GLY A 476 -5.86 5.69 -32.74
C GLY A 476 -5.19 4.65 -31.85
N TRP A 477 -5.33 3.38 -32.21
CA TRP A 477 -4.90 2.22 -31.40
C TRP A 477 -4.18 1.18 -32.28
N PRO A 478 -2.90 1.40 -32.63
CA PRO A 478 -2.13 0.44 -33.41
C PRO A 478 -2.02 -0.94 -32.74
N ASP A 479 -2.04 -1.01 -31.41
CA ASP A 479 -2.09 -2.27 -30.65
C ASP A 479 -3.53 -2.81 -30.57
N PHE A 480 -4.12 -3.10 -31.73
CA PHE A 480 -5.54 -3.45 -31.89
C PHE A 480 -5.99 -4.64 -31.02
N GLU A 481 -5.13 -5.63 -30.85
CA GLU A 481 -5.42 -6.87 -30.11
C GLU A 481 -5.13 -6.76 -28.60
N TRP A 482 -4.62 -5.62 -28.11
CA TRP A 482 -4.33 -5.47 -26.70
C TRP A 482 -5.60 -5.53 -25.84
N ARG A 483 -5.53 -6.26 -24.73
CA ARG A 483 -6.60 -6.41 -23.73
C ARG A 483 -5.97 -6.26 -22.33
N PRO A 484 -6.70 -5.70 -21.35
CA PRO A 484 -6.19 -5.61 -19.99
C PRO A 484 -6.11 -7.00 -19.33
N PRO A 485 -5.18 -7.21 -18.39
CA PRO A 485 -5.15 -8.41 -17.56
C PRO A 485 -6.30 -8.43 -16.55
N VAL A 486 -6.68 -9.63 -16.09
CA VAL A 486 -7.62 -9.78 -14.97
C VAL A 486 -6.90 -9.38 -13.67
N PRO A 487 -7.47 -8.52 -12.81
CA PRO A 487 -6.86 -8.13 -11.55
C PRO A 487 -6.61 -9.33 -10.62
N ASP A 488 -5.49 -9.30 -9.90
CA ASP A 488 -5.18 -10.33 -8.90
C ASP A 488 -6.26 -10.40 -7.82
N GLY A 489 -6.66 -11.62 -7.48
CA GLY A 489 -7.70 -11.88 -6.48
C GLY A 489 -9.13 -11.59 -6.93
N TYR A 490 -9.38 -11.16 -8.18
CA TYR A 490 -10.74 -10.96 -8.69
C TYR A 490 -11.58 -12.26 -8.64
N PRO A 491 -12.84 -12.24 -8.17
CA PRO A 491 -13.66 -11.07 -7.84
C PRO A 491 -13.65 -10.62 -6.36
N ASP A 492 -12.69 -11.06 -5.55
CA ASP A 492 -12.60 -10.63 -4.15
C ASP A 492 -12.21 -9.15 -4.03
N GLY A 493 -12.79 -8.45 -3.05
CA GLY A 493 -12.48 -7.05 -2.75
C GLY A 493 -13.22 -6.00 -3.59
N ILE A 494 -14.27 -6.38 -4.32
CA ILE A 494 -15.11 -5.41 -5.07
C ILE A 494 -15.88 -4.43 -4.16
N ASP A 495 -15.95 -4.73 -2.86
CA ASP A 495 -16.54 -3.91 -1.80
C ASP A 495 -15.56 -2.91 -1.19
N LYS A 496 -14.25 -3.05 -1.47
CA LYS A 496 -13.21 -2.16 -0.95
C LYS A 496 -13.17 -0.80 -1.66
N ILE A 497 -12.65 0.19 -0.95
CA ILE A 497 -12.41 1.55 -1.44
C ILE A 497 -11.12 1.55 -2.27
N ALA A 498 -11.24 1.79 -3.58
CA ALA A 498 -10.09 1.87 -4.49
C ALA A 498 -9.82 3.31 -4.96
N ASP A 499 -10.28 4.31 -4.20
CA ASP A 499 -10.04 5.71 -4.49
C ASP A 499 -8.84 6.25 -3.71
N GLU A 500 -7.75 6.49 -4.43
CA GLU A 500 -6.51 7.03 -3.88
C GLU A 500 -6.69 8.43 -3.26
N ALA A 501 -7.62 9.26 -3.78
CA ALA A 501 -7.88 10.58 -3.19
C ALA A 501 -8.58 10.47 -1.84
N GLN A 502 -9.51 9.52 -1.69
CA GLN A 502 -10.13 9.22 -0.39
C GLN A 502 -9.10 8.65 0.60
N ALA A 503 -8.19 7.80 0.11
CA ALA A 503 -7.09 7.30 0.93
C ALA A 503 -6.18 8.43 1.40
N GLN A 504 -5.84 9.37 0.52
CA GLN A 504 -5.04 10.53 0.90
C GLN A 504 -5.74 11.36 1.99
N ALA A 505 -7.02 11.69 1.82
CA ALA A 505 -7.79 12.44 2.83
C ALA A 505 -7.83 11.70 4.18
N PHE A 506 -8.07 10.39 4.17
CA PHE A 506 -8.03 9.54 5.36
C PHE A 506 -6.66 9.58 6.05
N LEU A 507 -5.57 9.51 5.28
CA LEU A 507 -4.21 9.53 5.83
C LEU A 507 -3.82 10.89 6.41
N GLU A 508 -4.29 11.99 5.82
CA GLU A 508 -4.12 13.35 6.35
C GLU A 508 -4.83 13.51 7.71
N GLU A 509 -6.07 13.02 7.81
CA GLU A 509 -6.83 12.98 9.06
C GLU A 509 -6.12 12.12 10.12
N TYR A 510 -5.76 10.87 9.77
CA TYR A 510 -5.02 9.96 10.65
C TYR A 510 -3.74 10.62 11.17
N ASN A 511 -2.95 11.25 10.30
CA ASN A 511 -1.69 11.85 10.70
C ASN A 511 -1.90 12.97 11.73
N SER A 512 -2.95 13.80 11.55
CA SER A 512 -3.26 14.88 12.49
C SER A 512 -3.75 14.40 13.85
N THR A 513 -4.58 13.35 13.88
CA THR A 513 -5.15 12.81 15.12
C THR A 513 -4.14 11.94 15.88
N ALA A 514 -3.31 11.16 15.16
CA ALA A 514 -2.27 10.33 15.74
C ALA A 514 -1.20 11.15 16.48
N GLU A 515 -0.78 12.32 15.96
CA GLU A 515 0.18 13.20 16.66
C GLU A 515 -0.33 13.60 18.05
N VAL A 516 -1.63 13.85 18.20
CA VAL A 516 -2.25 14.23 19.49
C VAL A 516 -2.31 13.03 20.45
N VAL A 517 -2.82 11.90 19.97
CA VAL A 517 -3.05 10.71 20.80
C VAL A 517 -1.72 10.08 21.23
N TRP A 518 -0.75 9.99 20.32
CA TRP A 518 0.56 9.41 20.62
C TRP A 518 1.37 10.31 21.55
N ASN A 519 1.28 11.63 21.40
CA ASN A 519 1.90 12.57 22.34
C ASN A 519 1.35 12.40 23.76
N ALA A 520 0.03 12.30 23.94
CA ALA A 520 -0.60 12.12 25.24
C ALA A 520 -0.14 10.81 25.93
N TYR A 521 -0.03 9.72 25.16
CA TYR A 521 0.53 8.47 25.67
C TYR A 521 2.02 8.59 26.02
N SER A 522 2.84 9.20 25.15
CA SER A 522 4.27 9.39 25.41
C SER A 522 4.52 10.20 26.68
N GLU A 523 3.73 11.26 26.95
CA GLU A 523 3.82 12.02 28.21
C GLU A 523 3.46 11.19 29.45
N ALA A 524 2.37 10.41 29.39
CA ALA A 524 1.97 9.55 30.49
C ALA A 524 3.00 8.43 30.76
N SER A 525 3.55 7.84 29.70
CA SER A 525 4.61 6.83 29.78
C SER A 525 5.91 7.41 30.34
N TRP A 526 6.29 8.62 29.91
CA TRP A 526 7.44 9.33 30.44
C TRP A 526 7.28 9.62 31.95
N ALA A 527 6.11 10.09 32.37
CA ALA A 527 5.81 10.38 33.77
C ALA A 527 5.92 9.13 34.66
N TYR A 528 5.49 7.97 34.16
CA TYR A 528 5.68 6.69 34.86
C TYR A 528 7.15 6.29 34.91
N ASN A 529 7.86 6.33 33.79
CA ASN A 529 9.26 5.91 33.69
C ASN A 529 10.23 6.77 34.54
N THR A 530 9.89 8.03 34.79
CA THR A 530 10.67 8.99 35.58
C THR A 530 10.13 9.23 36.99
N ASN A 531 9.04 8.54 37.36
CA ASN A 531 8.45 8.54 38.69
C ASN A 531 7.49 7.34 38.86
N ILE A 532 8.04 6.18 39.23
CA ILE A 532 7.30 4.92 39.32
C ILE A 532 6.34 4.96 40.52
N THR A 533 5.05 5.10 40.25
CA THR A 533 3.96 5.08 41.24
C THR A 533 2.73 4.39 40.65
N ASP A 534 1.87 3.82 41.51
CA ASP A 534 0.60 3.24 41.05
C ASP A 534 -0.28 4.28 40.34
N TYR A 535 -0.26 5.54 40.80
CA TYR A 535 -0.99 6.64 40.17
C TYR A 535 -0.54 6.86 38.71
N ASN A 536 0.77 7.01 38.47
CA ASN A 536 1.30 7.20 37.11
C ASN A 536 1.11 5.96 36.24
N LYS A 537 1.20 4.75 36.84
CA LYS A 537 0.93 3.49 36.13
C LYS A 537 -0.50 3.46 35.58
N GLN A 538 -1.49 3.82 36.40
CA GLN A 538 -2.89 3.83 35.96
C GLN A 538 -3.14 4.85 34.84
N ILE A 539 -2.57 6.06 34.92
CA ILE A 539 -2.69 7.07 33.86
C ILE A 539 -2.04 6.58 32.56
N MET A 540 -0.84 5.99 32.64
CA MET A 540 -0.18 5.43 31.47
C MET A 540 -1.02 4.33 30.82
N LEU A 541 -1.61 3.42 31.61
CA LEU A 541 -2.48 2.36 31.10
C LEU A 541 -3.78 2.91 30.48
N GLU A 542 -4.38 3.94 31.07
CA GLU A 542 -5.54 4.63 30.50
C GLU A 542 -5.22 5.24 29.12
N LYS A 543 -4.12 6.00 29.03
CA LYS A 543 -3.67 6.59 27.75
C LYS A 543 -3.25 5.54 26.72
N ASN A 544 -2.74 4.38 27.17
CA ASN A 544 -2.45 3.27 26.28
C ASN A 544 -3.73 2.69 25.64
N LEU A 545 -4.83 2.62 26.39
CA LEU A 545 -6.12 2.16 25.88
C LEU A 545 -6.72 3.17 24.89
N GLU A 546 -6.64 4.47 25.18
CA GLU A 546 -7.05 5.52 24.23
C GLU A 546 -6.27 5.41 22.91
N MET A 547 -4.94 5.26 22.99
CA MET A 547 -4.09 5.06 21.81
C MET A 547 -4.44 3.78 21.05
N SER A 548 -4.68 2.68 21.76
CA SER A 548 -5.06 1.41 21.13
C SER A 548 -6.42 1.47 20.45
N ALA A 549 -7.39 2.21 21.01
CA ALA A 549 -8.69 2.44 20.39
C ALA A 549 -8.55 3.23 19.08
N HIS A 550 -7.73 4.29 19.10
CA HIS A 550 -7.40 5.07 17.89
C HIS A 550 -6.73 4.20 16.81
N THR A 551 -5.75 3.38 17.19
CA THR A 551 -5.10 2.41 16.28
C THR A 551 -6.08 1.41 15.70
N LEU A 552 -6.99 0.86 16.51
CA LEU A 552 -8.01 -0.09 16.04
C LEU A 552 -8.96 0.57 15.04
N GLU A 553 -9.49 1.75 15.35
CA GLU A 553 -10.42 2.48 14.48
C GLU A 553 -9.80 2.76 13.10
N HIS A 554 -8.64 3.43 13.08
CA HIS A 554 -8.01 3.83 11.83
C HIS A 554 -7.42 2.65 11.07
N GLY A 555 -6.89 1.63 11.75
CA GLY A 555 -6.39 0.44 11.07
C GLY A 555 -7.52 -0.41 10.46
N MET A 556 -8.69 -0.45 11.08
CA MET A 556 -9.87 -1.09 10.48
C MET A 556 -10.40 -0.32 9.27
N GLN A 557 -10.35 1.02 9.29
CA GLN A 557 -10.63 1.86 8.12
C GLN A 557 -9.59 1.64 7.02
N ALA A 558 -8.29 1.58 7.35
CA ALA A 558 -7.21 1.30 6.41
C ALA A 558 -7.41 -0.03 5.66
N ARG A 559 -7.91 -1.07 6.34
CA ARG A 559 -8.24 -2.39 5.75
C ARG A 559 -9.38 -2.35 4.73
N GLN A 560 -10.22 -1.31 4.73
CA GLN A 560 -11.28 -1.11 3.74
C GLN A 560 -10.73 -0.63 2.40
N PHE A 561 -9.50 -0.13 2.34
CA PHE A 561 -8.89 0.29 1.09
C PHE A 561 -8.28 -0.89 0.32
N ASP A 562 -8.52 -0.93 -1.00
CA ASP A 562 -7.73 -1.74 -1.93
C ASP A 562 -6.69 -0.84 -2.59
N TYR A 563 -5.49 -0.83 -2.01
CA TYR A 563 -4.38 0.02 -2.44
C TYR A 563 -3.48 -0.68 -3.47
N SER A 564 -3.86 -1.85 -4.01
CA SER A 564 -3.02 -2.58 -4.99
C SER A 564 -2.68 -1.71 -6.20
N ASP A 565 -3.64 -0.90 -6.64
CA ASP A 565 -3.61 -0.16 -7.90
C ASP A 565 -3.29 1.34 -7.74
N PHE A 566 -3.05 1.80 -6.50
CA PHE A 566 -2.68 3.19 -6.23
C PHE A 566 -1.35 3.54 -6.92
N GLN A 567 -1.12 4.82 -7.24
CA GLN A 567 0.13 5.23 -7.89
C GLN A 567 1.17 5.67 -6.87
N ASP A 568 0.74 6.35 -5.80
CA ASP A 568 1.59 6.82 -4.71
C ASP A 568 2.02 5.66 -3.80
N GLN A 569 3.32 5.33 -3.89
CA GLN A 569 3.92 4.27 -3.08
C GLN A 569 3.93 4.61 -1.58
N GLY A 570 3.96 5.89 -1.22
CA GLY A 570 3.86 6.37 0.16
C GLY A 570 2.50 6.04 0.76
N ILE A 571 1.40 6.33 0.04
CA ILE A 571 0.04 5.98 0.46
C ILE A 571 -0.08 4.47 0.66
N LYS A 572 0.38 3.65 -0.30
CA LYS A 572 0.37 2.17 -0.15
C LYS A 572 1.10 1.71 1.09
N ARG A 573 2.30 2.26 1.32
CA ARG A 573 3.16 1.86 2.44
C ARG A 573 2.54 2.24 3.78
N ILE A 574 1.94 3.42 3.89
CA ILE A 574 1.23 3.84 5.10
C ILE A 574 0.00 2.95 5.33
N LEU A 575 -0.85 2.74 4.33
CA LEU A 575 -2.04 1.88 4.47
C LEU A 575 -1.69 0.45 4.87
N LYS A 576 -0.62 -0.12 4.28
CA LYS A 576 -0.11 -1.43 4.67
C LYS A 576 0.33 -1.45 6.14
N LYS A 577 1.04 -0.41 6.61
CA LYS A 577 1.47 -0.28 8.00
C LYS A 577 0.29 -0.13 8.96
N LEU A 578 -0.69 0.73 8.63
CA LEU A 578 -1.89 0.94 9.46
C LEU A 578 -2.80 -0.29 9.50
N SER A 579 -2.80 -1.11 8.46
CA SER A 579 -3.56 -2.36 8.42
C SER A 579 -3.05 -3.39 9.43
N ASP A 580 -1.82 -3.26 9.92
CA ASP A 580 -1.29 -4.02 11.05
C ASP A 580 -1.52 -3.24 12.35
N ILE A 581 -2.57 -3.59 13.08
CA ILE A 581 -3.00 -2.90 14.30
C ILE A 581 -2.36 -3.50 15.56
N GLU A 582 -1.37 -4.38 15.40
CA GLU A 582 -0.57 -4.96 16.49
C GLU A 582 -1.46 -5.54 17.62
N ARG A 583 -1.14 -5.21 18.88
CA ARG A 583 -1.91 -5.67 20.06
C ARG A 583 -3.32 -5.10 20.13
N ALA A 584 -3.63 -3.99 19.44
CA ALA A 584 -4.98 -3.40 19.45
C ALA A 584 -6.01 -4.30 18.74
N ALA A 585 -5.57 -5.33 18.00
CA ALA A 585 -6.45 -6.38 17.50
C ALA A 585 -7.08 -7.23 18.60
N LEU A 586 -6.49 -7.28 19.80
CA LEU A 586 -7.02 -8.07 20.91
C LEU A 586 -8.36 -7.48 21.39
N PRO A 587 -9.34 -8.33 21.78
CA PRO A 587 -10.50 -7.90 22.53
C PRO A 587 -10.11 -7.07 23.76
N GLU A 588 -10.92 -6.06 24.10
CA GLU A 588 -10.58 -5.08 25.14
C GLU A 588 -10.13 -5.70 26.48
N LEU A 589 -10.80 -6.77 26.95
CA LEU A 589 -10.42 -7.46 28.18
C LEU A 589 -9.05 -8.12 28.09
N GLU A 590 -8.74 -8.75 26.95
CA GLU A 590 -7.44 -9.39 26.71
C GLU A 590 -6.34 -8.35 26.47
N LEU A 591 -6.66 -7.20 25.87
CA LEU A 591 -5.74 -6.09 25.72
C LEU A 591 -5.37 -5.48 27.09
N LYS A 592 -6.35 -5.28 27.97
CA LYS A 592 -6.10 -4.86 29.36
C LYS A 592 -5.24 -5.87 30.11
N GLU A 593 -5.54 -7.17 29.97
CA GLU A 593 -4.72 -8.24 30.54
C GLU A 593 -3.28 -8.19 30.01
N TYR A 594 -3.11 -8.07 28.70
CA TYR A 594 -1.80 -7.96 28.04
C TYR A 594 -0.98 -6.78 28.56
N ASN A 595 -1.58 -5.59 28.61
CA ASN A 595 -0.92 -4.38 29.07
C ASN A 595 -0.52 -4.45 30.56
N ASN A 596 -1.38 -5.03 31.41
CA ASN A 596 -1.06 -5.26 32.81
C ASN A 596 0.07 -6.27 32.98
N ILE A 597 0.03 -7.40 32.28
CA ILE A 597 1.09 -8.42 32.32
C ILE A 597 2.43 -7.81 31.92
N LEU A 598 2.47 -7.02 30.85
CA LEU A 598 3.69 -6.37 30.38
C LEU A 598 4.25 -5.41 31.44
N SER A 599 3.40 -4.52 31.97
CA SER A 599 3.79 -3.57 33.02
C SER A 599 4.25 -4.27 34.30
N ASP A 600 3.60 -5.37 34.68
CA ASP A 600 3.96 -6.15 35.88
C ASP A 600 5.30 -6.86 35.71
N MET A 601 5.57 -7.44 34.53
CA MET A 601 6.88 -8.05 34.23
C MET A 601 8.01 -7.01 34.28
N GLU A 602 7.80 -5.84 33.68
CA GLU A 602 8.75 -4.73 33.71
C GLU A 602 8.98 -4.21 35.14
N THR A 603 7.89 -4.03 35.92
CA THR A 603 7.97 -3.60 37.32
C THR A 603 8.73 -4.62 38.16
N THR A 604 8.42 -5.91 38.02
CA THR A 604 9.08 -7.01 38.73
C THR A 604 10.59 -6.99 38.49
N TYR A 605 11.01 -6.75 37.24
CA TYR A 605 12.43 -6.61 36.91
C TYR A 605 13.06 -5.38 37.57
N SER A 606 12.43 -4.21 37.45
CA SER A 606 13.01 -2.93 37.88
C SER A 606 13.15 -2.79 39.39
N ILE A 607 12.28 -3.43 40.20
CA ILE A 607 12.32 -3.31 41.67
C ILE A 607 13.03 -4.48 42.36
N ALA A 608 13.45 -5.51 41.63
CA ALA A 608 14.07 -6.70 42.20
C ALA A 608 15.38 -6.36 42.94
N LYS A 609 15.59 -7.03 44.09
CA LYS A 609 16.80 -6.86 44.92
C LYS A 609 17.28 -8.21 45.42
N VAL A 610 18.60 -8.39 45.48
CA VAL A 610 19.25 -9.61 45.97
C VAL A 610 19.72 -9.38 47.40
N CYS A 611 19.26 -10.18 48.36
CA CYS A 611 19.53 -9.94 49.78
C CYS A 611 20.56 -10.94 50.37
N LYS A 612 21.51 -10.42 51.16
CA LYS A 612 22.47 -11.18 51.97
C LYS A 612 22.06 -11.09 53.44
N GLY A 613 21.17 -11.99 53.87
CA GLY A 613 20.50 -11.91 55.18
C GLY A 613 19.29 -10.95 55.17
N PRO A 614 18.68 -10.66 56.33
CA PRO A 614 17.46 -9.85 56.40
C PRO A 614 17.67 -8.35 56.14
N ASP A 615 18.88 -7.81 56.39
CA ASP A 615 19.09 -6.35 56.47
C ASP A 615 19.88 -5.73 55.30
N LYS A 616 20.41 -6.53 54.36
CA LYS A 616 21.26 -6.01 53.27
C LYS A 616 20.81 -6.53 51.91
N CYS A 617 20.17 -5.68 51.12
CA CYS A 617 19.68 -5.99 49.79
C CYS A 617 20.32 -5.10 48.72
N TYR A 618 20.67 -5.70 47.58
CA TYR A 618 21.38 -5.08 46.48
C TYR A 618 20.47 -5.02 45.24
N PRO A 619 20.02 -3.84 44.78
CA PRO A 619 19.41 -3.67 43.46
C PRO A 619 20.39 -4.01 42.33
N LEU A 620 19.88 -4.15 41.10
CA LEU A 620 20.72 -4.36 39.93
C LEU A 620 21.72 -3.21 39.74
N ASP A 621 21.20 -1.98 39.61
CA ASP A 621 22.00 -0.78 39.40
C ASP A 621 21.93 0.17 40.61
N PRO A 622 23.08 0.67 41.10
CA PRO A 622 24.44 0.37 40.63
C PRO A 622 25.05 -0.91 41.25
N ASP A 623 24.46 -1.46 42.32
CA ASP A 623 25.18 -2.35 43.23
C ASP A 623 25.65 -3.68 42.62
N LEU A 624 24.74 -4.49 42.07
CA LEU A 624 25.12 -5.79 41.49
C LEU A 624 25.95 -5.60 40.21
N THR A 625 25.63 -4.60 39.39
CA THR A 625 26.42 -4.25 38.22
C THR A 625 27.87 -3.90 38.61
N ASP A 626 28.07 -3.14 39.68
CA ASP A 626 29.40 -2.78 40.20
C ASP A 626 30.17 -4.00 40.72
N ILE A 627 29.49 -4.90 41.47
CA ILE A 627 30.08 -6.16 41.95
C ILE A 627 30.54 -7.01 40.77
N LEU A 628 29.70 -7.22 39.75
CA LEU A 628 30.05 -8.02 38.58
C LEU A 628 31.19 -7.39 37.77
N ALA A 629 31.26 -6.06 37.71
CA ALA A 629 32.31 -5.36 36.99
C ALA A 629 33.67 -5.41 37.70
N LYS A 630 33.70 -5.21 39.02
CA LYS A 630 34.94 -5.00 39.80
C LYS A 630 35.41 -6.23 40.57
N SER A 631 34.50 -7.09 41.04
CA SER A 631 34.90 -8.24 41.84
C SER A 631 35.68 -9.25 41.01
N ARG A 632 36.63 -9.90 41.68
CA ARG A 632 37.46 -10.98 41.12
C ARG A 632 37.39 -12.22 42.01
N ASP A 633 36.41 -12.26 42.90
CA ASP A 633 36.09 -13.38 43.77
C ASP A 633 35.01 -14.25 43.12
N TYR A 634 35.31 -15.53 42.93
CA TYR A 634 34.42 -16.45 42.21
C TYR A 634 33.05 -16.59 42.90
N ASP A 635 33.04 -16.70 44.23
CA ASP A 635 31.83 -17.00 45.00
C ASP A 635 30.95 -15.76 45.17
N GLU A 636 31.54 -14.56 45.26
CA GLU A 636 30.79 -13.29 45.25
C GLU A 636 30.12 -13.02 43.90
N LEU A 637 30.84 -13.27 42.80
CA LEU A 637 30.29 -13.19 41.45
C LEU A 637 29.16 -14.22 41.27
N LEU A 638 29.34 -15.43 41.78
CA LEU A 638 28.32 -16.49 41.72
C LEU A 638 27.07 -16.13 42.53
N PHE A 639 27.25 -15.62 43.76
CA PHE A 639 26.15 -15.15 44.60
C PHE A 639 25.30 -14.11 43.87
N SER A 640 25.96 -13.10 43.30
CA SER A 640 25.30 -12.00 42.61
C SER A 640 24.57 -12.47 41.35
N TRP A 641 25.23 -13.31 40.54
CA TRP A 641 24.69 -13.85 39.30
C TRP A 641 23.47 -14.76 39.52
N LYS A 642 23.55 -15.66 40.52
CA LYS A 642 22.47 -16.60 40.85
C LYS A 642 21.32 -15.85 41.54
N GLY A 643 21.65 -15.02 42.53
CA GLY A 643 20.67 -14.25 43.28
C GLY A 643 19.81 -13.37 42.38
N TRP A 644 20.41 -12.73 41.36
CA TRP A 644 19.64 -11.93 40.41
C TRP A 644 18.62 -12.75 39.62
N ARG A 645 19.01 -13.95 39.15
CA ARG A 645 18.11 -14.85 38.41
C ARG A 645 16.97 -15.38 39.27
N ASP A 646 17.25 -15.64 40.54
CA ASP A 646 16.25 -16.07 41.51
C ASP A 646 15.28 -14.93 41.86
N ALA A 647 15.77 -13.69 42.03
CA ALA A 647 14.96 -12.55 42.45
C ALA A 647 14.17 -11.88 41.31
N SER A 648 14.59 -12.07 40.05
CA SER A 648 13.94 -11.47 38.87
C SER A 648 13.35 -12.52 37.94
N GLY A 649 14.20 -13.25 37.20
CA GLY A 649 13.79 -14.17 36.14
C GLY A 649 12.76 -15.19 36.60
N LYS A 650 13.01 -15.86 37.73
CA LYS A 650 12.10 -16.86 38.30
C LYS A 650 10.68 -16.31 38.53
N GLU A 651 10.55 -15.09 39.05
CA GLU A 651 9.27 -14.44 39.34
C GLU A 651 8.49 -14.01 38.08
N ILE A 652 9.17 -13.90 36.93
CA ILE A 652 8.58 -13.51 35.65
C ILE A 652 7.99 -14.72 34.90
N LYS A 653 8.48 -15.95 35.16
CA LYS A 653 8.19 -17.15 34.38
C LYS A 653 6.69 -17.38 34.10
N SER A 654 5.87 -17.30 35.15
CA SER A 654 4.42 -17.59 35.05
C SER A 654 3.69 -16.58 34.17
N LYS A 655 4.06 -15.30 34.26
CA LYS A 655 3.49 -14.22 33.44
C LYS A 655 3.93 -14.31 31.99
N TYR A 656 5.17 -14.73 31.74
CA TYR A 656 5.74 -14.81 30.39
C TYR A 656 4.97 -15.78 29.48
N LYS A 657 4.51 -16.92 30.03
CA LYS A 657 3.66 -17.86 29.30
C LYS A 657 2.41 -17.17 28.73
N ARG A 658 1.66 -16.49 29.60
CA ARG A 658 0.41 -15.83 29.22
C ARG A 658 0.65 -14.67 28.25
N TYR A 659 1.76 -13.95 28.44
CA TYR A 659 2.23 -12.95 27.49
C TYR A 659 2.48 -13.54 26.09
N VAL A 660 3.17 -14.67 25.96
CA VAL A 660 3.42 -15.34 24.67
C VAL A 660 2.11 -15.74 23.98
N GLU A 661 1.15 -16.29 24.72
CA GLU A 661 -0.17 -16.65 24.19
C GLU A 661 -0.90 -15.44 23.58
N LEU A 662 -0.95 -14.33 24.32
CA LEU A 662 -1.63 -13.10 23.90
C LEU A 662 -0.90 -12.41 22.74
N SER A 663 0.44 -12.31 22.78
CA SER A 663 1.26 -11.78 21.68
C SER A 663 1.02 -12.55 20.37
N ASN A 664 1.02 -13.88 20.45
CA ASN A 664 0.76 -14.73 19.28
C ASN A 664 -0.69 -14.62 18.79
N LYS A 665 -1.66 -14.43 19.69
CA LYS A 665 -3.05 -14.17 19.30
C LYS A 665 -3.16 -12.85 18.54
N ALA A 666 -2.55 -11.78 19.05
CA ALA A 666 -2.50 -10.49 18.38
C ALA A 666 -1.85 -10.59 16.98
N ALA A 667 -0.72 -11.27 16.87
CA ALA A 667 -0.04 -11.47 15.59
C ALA A 667 -0.93 -12.19 14.56
N ARG A 668 -1.62 -13.26 14.96
CA ARG A 668 -2.57 -13.99 14.09
C ARG A 668 -3.76 -13.16 13.64
N LEU A 669 -4.28 -12.30 14.51
CA LEU A 669 -5.37 -11.38 14.16
C LEU A 669 -4.94 -10.30 13.13
N ASN A 670 -3.63 -10.10 12.97
CA ASN A 670 -3.04 -9.23 11.95
C ASN A 670 -2.49 -9.99 10.72
N GLY A 671 -2.72 -11.30 10.63
CA GLY A 671 -2.31 -12.11 9.47
C GLY A 671 -0.89 -12.65 9.52
N HIS A 672 -0.19 -12.54 10.66
CA HIS A 672 1.11 -13.17 10.89
C HIS A 672 0.96 -14.55 11.53
N THR A 673 1.94 -15.45 11.35
CA THR A 673 1.88 -16.79 11.96
C THR A 673 2.05 -16.75 13.48
N ASP A 674 2.91 -15.86 13.96
CA ASP A 674 3.34 -15.70 15.35
C ASP A 674 3.95 -14.30 15.55
N ASN A 675 4.18 -13.90 16.81
CA ASN A 675 4.75 -12.59 17.12
C ASN A 675 6.20 -12.42 16.62
N GLY A 676 6.95 -13.51 16.49
CA GLY A 676 8.29 -13.48 15.89
C GLY A 676 8.24 -13.12 14.40
N ALA A 677 7.26 -13.66 13.66
CA ALA A 677 7.04 -13.34 12.25
C ALA A 677 6.70 -11.86 12.06
N PHE A 678 5.84 -11.30 12.92
CA PHE A 678 5.54 -9.87 12.95
C PHE A 678 6.83 -9.05 13.14
N TRP A 679 7.65 -9.34 14.16
CA TRP A 679 8.91 -8.61 14.39
C TRP A 679 9.88 -8.68 13.22
N ARG A 680 10.02 -9.85 12.58
CA ARG A 680 10.90 -10.00 11.41
C ARG A 680 10.39 -9.24 10.20
N SER A 681 9.07 -9.02 10.08
CA SER A 681 8.46 -8.27 8.98
C SER A 681 8.91 -6.80 8.93
N LEU A 682 9.34 -6.23 10.06
CA LEU A 682 9.87 -4.86 10.16
C LEU A 682 11.19 -4.66 9.38
N TYR A 683 11.83 -5.74 8.96
CA TYR A 683 13.02 -5.72 8.11
C TYR A 683 12.70 -5.91 6.62
N GLU A 684 11.44 -6.18 6.26
CA GLU A 684 10.97 -6.33 4.88
C GLU A 684 11.84 -7.28 4.02
N THR A 685 12.45 -8.29 4.65
CA THR A 685 13.39 -9.21 4.02
C THR A 685 12.92 -10.66 4.21
N PRO A 686 12.45 -11.34 3.16
CA PRO A 686 11.96 -12.73 3.28
C PRO A 686 13.02 -13.73 3.77
N THR A 687 14.30 -13.45 3.55
CA THR A 687 15.46 -14.30 3.91
C THR A 687 16.12 -13.92 5.23
N PHE A 688 15.50 -13.04 6.03
CA PHE A 688 16.16 -12.38 7.16
C PHE A 688 16.86 -13.34 8.15
N GLU A 689 16.25 -14.46 8.54
CA GLU A 689 16.91 -15.42 9.44
C GLU A 689 18.18 -16.04 8.83
N ALA A 690 18.17 -16.33 7.53
CA ALA A 690 19.32 -16.89 6.83
C ALA A 690 20.45 -15.86 6.67
N ASP A 691 20.09 -14.60 6.40
CA ASP A 691 21.04 -13.50 6.25
C ASP A 691 21.80 -13.26 7.57
N LEU A 692 21.10 -13.31 8.72
CA LEU A 692 21.72 -13.17 10.05
C LEU A 692 22.65 -14.35 10.40
N GLU A 693 22.26 -15.58 10.07
CA GLU A 693 23.11 -16.76 10.29
C GLU A 693 24.39 -16.67 9.44
N GLN A 694 24.29 -16.19 8.19
CA GLN A 694 25.45 -15.99 7.33
C GLN A 694 26.40 -14.93 7.91
N LEU A 695 25.86 -13.79 8.37
CA LEU A 695 26.66 -12.77 9.04
C LEU A 695 27.35 -13.32 10.30
N TYR A 696 26.64 -14.09 11.12
CA TYR A 696 27.23 -14.71 12.30
C TYR A 696 28.38 -15.68 11.95
N GLN A 697 28.21 -16.49 10.90
CA GLN A 697 29.25 -17.42 10.44
C GLN A 697 30.52 -16.69 9.97
N GLN A 698 30.39 -15.56 9.28
CA GLN A 698 31.53 -14.72 8.89
C GLN A 698 32.31 -14.20 10.10
N LEU A 699 31.60 -13.88 11.18
CA LEU A 699 32.16 -13.30 12.42
C LEU A 699 32.72 -14.37 13.38
N GLN A 700 32.37 -15.64 13.17
CA GLN A 700 32.67 -16.73 14.08
C GLN A 700 34.18 -16.89 14.35
N SER A 701 35.02 -16.77 13.32
CA SER A 701 36.47 -16.95 13.46
C SER A 701 37.09 -15.96 14.46
N LEU A 702 36.68 -14.69 14.40
CA LEU A 702 37.13 -13.65 15.31
C LEU A 702 36.63 -13.92 16.74
N TYR A 703 35.35 -14.25 16.90
CA TYR A 703 34.78 -14.57 18.21
C TYR A 703 35.45 -15.77 18.88
N LEU A 704 35.70 -16.86 18.14
CA LEU A 704 36.34 -18.06 18.69
C LEU A 704 37.77 -17.81 19.17
N ASN A 705 38.51 -16.95 18.45
CA ASN A 705 39.85 -16.55 18.86
C ASN A 705 39.83 -15.66 20.11
N LEU A 706 38.90 -14.71 20.19
CA LEU A 706 38.70 -13.88 21.38
C LEU A 706 38.31 -14.75 22.59
N HIS A 707 37.35 -15.66 22.42
CA HIS A 707 36.88 -16.58 23.46
C HIS A 707 38.01 -17.44 24.01
N ALA A 708 38.81 -18.07 23.15
CA ALA A 708 39.93 -18.92 23.57
C ALA A 708 40.97 -18.14 24.38
N TYR A 709 41.31 -16.93 23.93
CA TYR A 709 42.25 -16.05 24.62
C TYR A 709 41.74 -15.64 26.02
N VAL A 710 40.49 -15.18 26.09
CA VAL A 710 39.84 -14.80 27.37
C VAL A 710 39.74 -16.00 28.31
N ARG A 711 39.36 -17.18 27.80
CA ARG A 711 39.30 -18.42 28.60
C ARG A 711 40.65 -18.75 29.24
N ARG A 712 41.76 -18.57 28.53
CA ARG A 712 43.11 -18.77 29.08
C ARG A 712 43.42 -17.78 30.21
N ALA A 713 43.09 -16.51 30.03
CA ALA A 713 43.30 -15.51 31.07
C ALA A 713 42.47 -15.82 32.33
N LEU A 714 41.21 -16.20 32.17
CA LEU A 714 40.36 -16.65 33.26
C LEU A 714 40.91 -17.91 33.93
N TYR A 715 41.48 -18.86 33.18
CA TYR A 715 42.16 -20.01 33.74
C TYR A 715 43.35 -19.61 34.63
N LYS A 716 44.17 -18.63 34.20
CA LYS A 716 45.29 -18.11 35.00
C LYS A 716 44.80 -17.47 36.30
N LYS A 717 43.63 -16.84 36.30
CA LYS A 717 43.05 -16.17 37.47
C LYS A 717 42.32 -17.12 38.43
N TYR A 718 41.46 -18.00 37.92
CA TYR A 718 40.52 -18.81 38.72
C TYR A 718 40.92 -20.28 38.84
N GLY A 719 41.94 -20.74 38.11
CA GLY A 719 42.49 -22.09 38.21
C GLY A 719 41.71 -23.16 37.44
N GLY A 720 42.34 -24.33 37.29
CA GLY A 720 41.82 -25.43 36.46
C GLY A 720 40.63 -26.19 37.04
N GLU A 721 40.33 -26.04 38.33
CA GLU A 721 39.09 -26.56 38.93
C GLU A 721 37.86 -25.77 38.50
N ARG A 722 38.04 -24.49 38.14
CA ARG A 722 36.95 -23.55 37.83
C ARG A 722 36.85 -23.22 36.34
N ILE A 723 37.88 -23.49 35.55
CA ILE A 723 37.94 -23.24 34.10
C ILE A 723 38.55 -24.44 33.39
N ASN A 724 37.87 -24.95 32.35
CA ASN A 724 38.43 -25.92 31.41
C ASN A 724 38.88 -25.22 30.11
N LEU A 725 40.16 -25.36 29.75
CA LEU A 725 40.75 -24.77 28.54
C LEU A 725 40.19 -25.30 27.22
N LYS A 726 39.41 -26.39 27.24
CA LYS A 726 38.71 -26.98 26.09
C LYS A 726 37.19 -26.94 26.25
N GLY A 727 36.69 -26.39 27.35
CA GLY A 727 35.26 -26.32 27.68
C GLY A 727 34.68 -24.91 27.57
N PRO A 728 33.37 -24.74 27.83
CA PRO A 728 32.73 -23.44 27.87
C PRO A 728 33.17 -22.59 29.08
N ILE A 729 33.04 -21.27 28.99
CA ILE A 729 33.36 -20.34 30.10
C ILE A 729 32.16 -20.22 31.06
N PRO A 730 32.34 -20.25 32.39
CA PRO A 730 31.26 -19.98 33.35
C PRO A 730 30.70 -18.55 33.19
N ALA A 731 29.39 -18.43 33.02
CA ALA A 731 28.73 -17.19 32.58
C ALA A 731 28.77 -15.99 33.57
N HIS A 732 29.32 -16.15 34.77
CA HIS A 732 29.37 -15.12 35.82
C HIS A 732 30.73 -14.43 35.93
N LEU A 733 31.73 -14.83 35.13
CA LEU A 733 33.12 -14.37 35.24
C LEU A 733 33.50 -13.29 34.22
N LEU A 734 32.54 -12.80 33.45
CA LEU A 734 32.78 -11.98 32.26
C LEU A 734 32.45 -10.51 32.48
N GLY A 735 32.52 -10.04 33.73
CA GLY A 735 32.44 -8.60 34.03
C GLY A 735 31.04 -7.99 33.89
N ASN A 736 30.01 -8.79 33.58
CA ASN A 736 28.65 -8.35 33.31
C ASN A 736 27.64 -9.43 33.71
N MET A 737 26.47 -9.02 34.22
CA MET A 737 25.38 -9.90 34.70
C MET A 737 24.94 -10.98 33.69
N TRP A 738 25.00 -10.66 32.40
CA TRP A 738 24.58 -11.54 31.31
C TRP A 738 25.75 -12.04 30.45
N ALA A 739 26.98 -11.61 30.74
CA ALA A 739 28.13 -11.84 29.86
C ALA A 739 27.87 -11.41 28.41
N GLN A 740 27.11 -10.33 28.22
CA GLN A 740 26.85 -9.76 26.90
C GLN A 740 27.99 -8.85 26.41
N SER A 741 28.75 -8.29 27.35
CA SER A 741 29.94 -7.46 27.12
C SER A 741 30.97 -7.85 28.17
N TRP A 742 32.23 -7.94 27.77
CA TRP A 742 33.36 -8.44 28.56
C TRP A 742 34.40 -7.34 28.84
N SER A 743 34.09 -6.08 28.52
CA SER A 743 35.02 -4.94 28.69
C SER A 743 35.50 -4.79 30.15
N ASN A 744 34.64 -5.08 31.12
CA ASN A 744 34.94 -4.96 32.56
C ASN A 744 36.00 -5.94 33.09
N ILE A 745 36.41 -6.95 32.31
CA ILE A 745 37.53 -7.84 32.66
C ILE A 745 38.83 -7.48 31.91
N PHE A 746 38.90 -6.32 31.27
CA PHE A 746 40.06 -5.89 30.48
C PHE A 746 41.37 -5.94 31.28
N ASP A 747 41.35 -5.64 32.58
CA ASP A 747 42.50 -5.79 33.49
C ASP A 747 43.07 -7.22 33.53
N LEU A 748 42.25 -8.25 33.33
CA LEU A 748 42.68 -9.65 33.30
C LEU A 748 43.22 -10.09 31.94
N VAL A 749 42.77 -9.45 30.87
CA VAL A 749 43.00 -9.87 29.47
C VAL A 749 43.79 -8.85 28.66
N MET A 750 44.39 -7.86 29.32
CA MET A 750 45.17 -6.82 28.66
C MET A 750 46.38 -7.42 27.93
N PRO A 751 46.47 -7.29 26.60
CA PRO A 751 47.57 -7.86 25.81
C PRO A 751 48.97 -7.38 26.24
N TYR A 752 49.11 -6.07 26.44
CA TYR A 752 50.38 -5.41 26.77
C TYR A 752 50.22 -4.54 28.03
N PRO A 753 50.48 -5.08 29.24
CA PRO A 753 50.31 -4.35 30.50
C PRO A 753 51.23 -3.14 30.69
N SER A 754 52.33 -3.07 29.94
CA SER A 754 53.29 -1.97 29.96
C SER A 754 52.96 -0.83 28.99
N ALA A 755 51.98 -1.03 28.10
CA ALA A 755 51.50 -0.02 27.16
C ALA A 755 50.28 0.72 27.72
N THR A 756 50.07 1.96 27.28
CA THR A 756 49.05 2.84 27.88
C THR A 756 47.63 2.33 27.64
N LYS A 757 46.78 2.42 28.67
CA LYS A 757 45.35 2.14 28.58
C LYS A 757 44.60 3.41 28.17
N VAL A 758 43.69 3.28 27.22
CA VAL A 758 42.72 4.33 26.89
C VAL A 758 41.60 4.28 27.93
N ASP A 759 41.63 5.18 28.91
CA ASP A 759 40.58 5.35 29.91
C ASP A 759 40.47 6.82 30.32
N ALA A 760 39.39 7.46 29.87
CA ALA A 760 39.13 8.86 30.16
C ALA A 760 38.57 9.11 31.57
N THR A 761 38.15 8.06 32.29
CA THR A 761 37.41 8.20 33.56
C THR A 761 38.18 8.98 34.62
N PRO A 762 39.48 8.71 34.90
CA PRO A 762 40.24 9.47 35.90
C PRO A 762 40.39 10.94 35.51
N ALA A 763 40.56 11.23 34.22
CA ALA A 763 40.67 12.60 33.70
C ALA A 763 39.34 13.34 33.83
N MET A 764 38.22 12.70 33.47
CA MET A 764 36.87 13.26 33.64
C MET A 764 36.59 13.62 35.10
N GLN A 765 36.91 12.73 36.04
CA GLN A 765 36.73 12.95 37.47
C GLN A 765 37.64 14.08 37.99
N THR A 766 38.92 14.08 37.62
CA THR A 766 39.89 15.11 38.05
C THR A 766 39.53 16.50 37.52
N GLN A 767 39.00 16.57 36.30
CA GLN A 767 38.57 17.82 35.66
C GLN A 767 37.15 18.26 36.07
N GLY A 768 36.48 17.54 36.97
CA GLY A 768 35.14 17.89 37.46
C GLY A 768 34.05 17.83 36.39
N TRP A 769 34.08 16.82 35.50
CA TRP A 769 33.01 16.60 34.53
C TRP A 769 31.68 16.28 35.23
N THR A 770 30.57 16.68 34.59
CA THR A 770 29.20 16.42 35.04
C THR A 770 28.43 15.71 33.94
N PRO A 771 27.29 15.05 34.24
CA PRO A 771 26.38 14.54 33.22
C PRO A 771 26.04 15.59 32.16
N GLU A 772 25.66 16.81 32.58
CA GLU A 772 25.35 17.91 31.66
C GLU A 772 26.50 18.20 30.68
N ARG A 773 27.75 18.25 31.17
CA ARG A 773 28.92 18.44 30.30
C ARG A 773 29.08 17.30 29.29
N MET A 774 28.84 16.05 29.69
CA MET A 774 28.92 14.89 28.78
C MET A 774 27.93 15.03 27.62
N PHE A 775 26.69 15.43 27.90
CA PHE A 775 25.68 15.69 26.86
C PHE A 775 26.06 16.89 25.99
N GLN A 776 26.60 17.97 26.56
CA GLN A 776 27.05 19.14 25.81
C GLN A 776 28.21 18.82 24.85
N GLU A 777 29.18 17.99 25.27
CA GLU A 777 30.24 17.52 24.37
C GLU A 777 29.68 16.63 23.25
N SER A 778 28.66 15.83 23.54
CA SER A 778 27.97 15.06 22.52
C SER A 778 27.24 15.97 21.50
N ASP A 779 26.51 16.99 21.96
CA ASP A 779 25.85 17.95 21.06
C ASP A 779 26.88 18.70 20.18
N LYS A 780 28.05 19.04 20.73
CA LYS A 780 29.17 19.58 19.95
C LYS A 780 29.66 18.59 18.89
N PHE A 781 29.74 17.30 19.21
CA PHE A 781 30.10 16.27 18.23
C PHE A 781 29.13 16.26 17.05
N PHE A 782 27.83 16.14 17.29
CA PHE A 782 26.81 16.13 16.22
C PHE A 782 26.80 17.43 15.41
N THR A 783 26.84 18.59 16.07
CA THR A 783 26.89 19.89 15.38
C THR A 783 28.20 20.10 14.61
N SER A 784 29.32 19.50 15.05
CA SER A 784 30.57 19.49 14.29
C SER A 784 30.42 18.79 12.93
N LEU A 785 29.55 17.80 12.82
CA LEU A 785 29.22 17.14 11.55
C LEU A 785 28.24 17.95 10.68
N GLY A 786 27.70 19.07 11.20
CA GLY A 786 26.66 19.85 10.53
C GLY A 786 25.26 19.31 10.74
N LEU A 787 25.08 18.44 11.75
CA LEU A 787 23.77 17.95 12.17
C LEU A 787 23.06 18.96 13.07
N ILE A 788 21.80 18.67 13.41
CA ILE A 788 20.88 19.62 14.07
C ILE A 788 21.24 19.69 15.57
N PRO A 789 21.46 20.88 16.16
CA PRO A 789 21.69 21.01 17.59
C PRO A 789 20.47 20.58 18.40
N MET A 790 20.69 20.07 19.62
CA MET A 790 19.60 19.70 20.51
C MET A 790 18.72 20.92 20.87
N PRO A 791 17.39 20.80 20.79
CA PRO A 791 16.48 21.92 21.03
C PRO A 791 16.47 22.35 22.52
N PRO A 792 16.11 23.60 22.86
CA PRO A 792 16.04 24.04 24.25
C PRO A 792 15.15 23.18 25.15
N GLU A 793 14.05 22.64 24.62
CA GLU A 793 13.14 21.75 25.35
C GLU A 793 13.81 20.43 25.76
N PHE A 794 14.75 19.91 24.96
CA PHE A 794 15.50 18.69 25.29
C PHE A 794 16.26 18.85 26.60
N TRP A 795 16.98 19.96 26.76
CA TRP A 795 17.74 20.27 27.97
C TRP A 795 16.85 20.52 29.17
N ALA A 796 15.69 21.16 28.96
CA ALA A 796 14.77 21.50 30.04
C ALA A 796 13.98 20.30 30.59
N LYS A 797 13.74 19.27 29.77
CA LYS A 797 12.80 18.19 30.10
C LYS A 797 13.45 16.79 30.24
N SER A 798 14.67 16.59 29.75
CA SER A 798 15.36 15.30 29.87
C SER A 798 15.74 14.96 31.32
N MET A 799 15.81 13.66 31.62
CA MET A 799 16.32 13.14 32.89
C MET A 799 17.72 12.57 32.64
N ILE A 800 18.74 13.42 32.76
CA ILE A 800 20.15 13.06 32.47
C ILE A 800 20.91 12.55 33.69
N GLU A 801 20.31 12.58 34.87
CA GLU A 801 20.88 12.04 36.11
C GLU A 801 19.77 11.44 36.98
N LYS A 802 20.15 10.56 37.92
CA LYS A 802 19.19 9.90 38.80
C LYS A 802 18.67 10.90 39.85
N PRO A 803 17.35 11.14 39.94
CA PRO A 803 16.80 12.05 40.94
C PRO A 803 16.77 11.44 42.35
N ASP A 804 17.02 12.28 43.36
CA ASP A 804 16.87 11.87 44.77
C ASP A 804 15.40 11.60 45.13
N GLY A 805 15.17 10.51 45.88
CA GLY A 805 13.86 10.18 46.45
C GLY A 805 12.79 9.69 45.46
N ARG A 806 13.15 9.41 44.20
CA ARG A 806 12.23 8.84 43.20
C ARG A 806 12.75 7.50 42.66
N GLU A 807 11.85 6.53 42.57
CA GLU A 807 12.08 5.28 41.84
C GLU A 807 11.87 5.55 40.34
N VAL A 808 12.85 5.17 39.52
CA VAL A 808 12.87 5.44 38.08
C VAL A 808 13.41 4.24 37.32
N VAL A 809 13.04 4.11 36.04
CA VAL A 809 13.67 3.14 35.15
C VAL A 809 15.01 3.71 34.70
N CYS A 810 16.13 3.24 35.27
CA CYS A 810 17.46 3.81 34.98
C CYS A 810 18.06 3.42 33.62
N HIS A 811 17.53 2.40 32.95
CA HIS A 811 18.02 2.00 31.63
C HIS A 811 17.94 3.18 30.64
N ALA A 812 19.04 3.45 29.93
CA ALA A 812 19.14 4.53 28.97
C ALA A 812 18.10 4.36 27.85
N SER A 813 17.50 5.48 27.42
CA SER A 813 16.51 5.50 26.34
C SER A 813 16.27 6.93 25.83
N ALA A 814 16.05 7.06 24.53
CA ALA A 814 15.63 8.28 23.85
C ALA A 814 14.14 8.23 23.46
N TRP A 815 13.47 9.38 23.52
CA TRP A 815 12.02 9.50 23.38
C TRP A 815 11.63 10.60 22.38
N ASP A 816 10.83 10.23 21.37
CA ASP A 816 10.08 11.16 20.52
C ASP A 816 8.65 11.30 21.06
N PHE A 817 8.22 12.55 21.29
CA PHE A 817 6.88 12.86 21.78
C PHE A 817 5.89 13.14 20.65
N TYR A 818 6.28 12.88 19.40
CA TYR A 818 5.46 12.92 18.17
C TYR A 818 4.86 14.28 17.81
N ASN A 819 5.22 15.35 18.53
CA ASN A 819 4.76 16.71 18.28
C ASN A 819 5.78 17.57 17.48
N ARG A 820 6.84 16.93 16.96
CA ARG A 820 7.93 17.51 16.17
C ARG A 820 8.85 18.51 16.91
N LYS A 821 8.71 18.64 18.22
CA LYS A 821 9.40 19.67 19.03
C LYS A 821 10.07 19.08 20.27
N ASP A 822 9.39 18.16 20.94
CA ASP A 822 9.78 17.62 22.22
C ASP A 822 10.45 16.26 22.03
N PHE A 823 11.73 16.21 22.40
CA PHE A 823 12.58 15.04 22.33
C PHE A 823 13.37 14.99 23.64
N ARG A 824 13.46 13.81 24.25
CA ARG A 824 14.08 13.68 25.58
C ARG A 824 14.96 12.44 25.68
N ILE A 825 15.93 12.47 26.60
CA ILE A 825 16.68 11.28 27.04
C ILE A 825 16.42 11.02 28.51
N LYS A 826 16.27 9.74 28.86
CA LYS A 826 16.19 9.24 30.24
C LYS A 826 17.37 8.31 30.50
N GLN A 827 18.36 8.79 31.26
CA GLN A 827 19.56 8.04 31.63
C GLN A 827 20.02 8.41 33.05
N CYS A 828 20.33 7.42 33.88
CA CYS A 828 20.94 7.63 35.20
C CYS A 828 22.47 7.78 35.06
N THR A 829 22.91 8.86 34.44
CA THR A 829 24.31 9.02 33.99
C THR A 829 25.31 9.10 35.14
N VAL A 830 26.40 8.36 35.02
CA VAL A 830 27.57 8.39 35.91
C VAL A 830 28.77 8.95 35.16
N VAL A 831 29.62 9.74 35.83
CA VAL A 831 30.80 10.37 35.19
C VAL A 831 31.91 9.35 35.00
N ASN A 832 31.87 8.65 33.86
CA ASN A 832 32.88 7.71 33.39
C ASN A 832 32.88 7.63 31.85
N MET A 833 33.87 6.93 31.28
CA MET A 833 34.01 6.79 29.82
C MET A 833 32.88 5.97 29.17
N ASP A 834 32.35 4.93 29.84
CA ASP A 834 31.30 4.06 29.30
C ASP A 834 29.96 4.82 29.14
N ASP A 835 29.61 5.64 30.12
CA ASP A 835 28.44 6.50 30.08
C ASP A 835 28.63 7.66 29.09
N LEU A 836 29.86 8.15 28.88
CA LEU A 836 30.14 9.14 27.83
C LEU A 836 29.83 8.56 26.44
N ILE A 837 30.19 7.29 26.21
CA ILE A 837 29.84 6.55 25.00
C ILE A 837 28.32 6.36 24.89
N THR A 838 27.67 5.96 25.98
CA THR A 838 26.21 5.78 26.03
C THR A 838 25.46 7.07 25.74
N VAL A 839 25.93 8.21 26.24
CA VAL A 839 25.37 9.53 25.93
C VAL A 839 25.38 9.81 24.42
N HIS A 840 26.48 9.48 23.72
CA HIS A 840 26.54 9.63 22.26
C HIS A 840 25.61 8.68 21.52
N HIS A 841 25.43 7.46 22.03
CA HIS A 841 24.46 6.50 21.50
C HIS A 841 23.04 7.06 21.54
N GLU A 842 22.58 7.48 22.73
CA GLU A 842 21.23 8.01 22.93
C GLU A 842 20.99 9.32 22.18
N MET A 843 21.98 10.21 22.15
CA MET A 843 21.92 11.44 21.35
C MET A 843 21.82 11.15 19.84
N GLY A 844 22.37 10.03 19.36
CA GLY A 844 22.20 9.57 17.99
C GLY A 844 20.74 9.21 17.66
N HIS A 845 20.00 8.64 18.60
CA HIS A 845 18.57 8.43 18.44
C HIS A 845 17.80 9.74 18.32
N VAL A 846 18.07 10.71 19.22
CA VAL A 846 17.45 12.04 19.16
C VAL A 846 17.79 12.75 17.85
N GLN A 847 19.02 12.59 17.36
CA GLN A 847 19.42 13.12 16.07
C GLN A 847 18.60 12.52 14.92
N TYR A 848 18.28 11.23 14.97
CA TYR A 848 17.38 10.59 14.01
C TYR A 848 15.97 11.20 14.09
N PHE A 849 15.43 11.38 15.31
CA PHE A 849 14.12 12.01 15.56
C PHE A 849 14.03 13.39 14.90
N LEU A 850 15.06 14.21 15.12
CA LEU A 850 15.15 15.56 14.56
C LEU A 850 15.17 15.59 13.03
N GLN A 851 15.74 14.56 12.39
CA GLN A 851 15.87 14.51 10.92
C GLN A 851 14.58 14.09 10.23
N TYR A 852 13.81 13.15 10.79
CA TYR A 852 12.56 12.68 10.19
C TYR A 852 11.29 13.36 10.74
N LYS A 853 11.40 14.32 11.67
CA LYS A 853 10.24 14.95 12.34
C LYS A 853 9.18 15.52 11.40
N ASP A 854 9.54 15.84 10.15
CA ASP A 854 8.64 16.41 9.15
C ASP A 854 7.98 15.33 8.26
N GLN A 855 8.36 14.06 8.41
CA GLN A 855 7.67 12.92 7.81
C GLN A 855 6.30 12.70 8.48
N PRO A 856 5.34 12.05 7.76
CA PRO A 856 4.15 11.49 8.39
C PRO A 856 4.51 10.60 9.58
N ILE A 857 3.69 10.57 10.61
CA ILE A 857 3.95 9.83 11.85
C ILE A 857 4.26 8.35 11.60
N SER A 858 3.60 7.76 10.60
CA SER A 858 3.82 6.37 10.16
C SER A 858 5.22 6.09 9.60
N PHE A 859 5.97 7.14 9.23
CA PHE A 859 7.34 7.06 8.73
C PHE A 859 8.40 7.60 9.71
N ARG A 860 8.00 8.04 10.91
CA ARG A 860 8.92 8.49 11.97
C ARG A 860 9.50 7.30 12.75
N ASP A 861 10.32 6.52 12.05
CA ASP A 861 11.10 5.41 12.58
C ASP A 861 12.38 5.29 11.74
N GLY A 862 13.34 4.48 12.17
CA GLY A 862 14.50 4.16 11.37
C GLY A 862 14.12 3.35 10.13
N ALA A 863 14.94 3.40 9.07
CA ALA A 863 14.70 2.63 7.85
C ALA A 863 14.43 1.13 8.11
N ASN A 864 15.09 0.58 9.14
CA ASN A 864 14.64 -0.58 9.89
C ASN A 864 15.10 -0.41 11.36
N PRO A 865 14.67 -1.26 12.32
CA PRO A 865 15.05 -1.09 13.73
C PRO A 865 16.56 -1.12 13.99
N GLY A 866 17.35 -1.83 13.17
CA GLY A 866 18.81 -1.87 13.32
C GLY A 866 19.51 -0.57 12.90
N PHE A 867 18.95 0.19 11.95
CA PHE A 867 19.47 1.51 11.59
C PHE A 867 19.41 2.48 12.77
N HIS A 868 18.31 2.47 13.51
CA HIS A 868 18.10 3.39 14.63
C HIS A 868 19.19 3.23 15.70
N GLU A 869 19.53 1.97 16.01
CA GLU A 869 20.58 1.55 16.93
C GLU A 869 22.00 1.80 16.39
N ALA A 870 22.19 1.69 15.07
CA ALA A 870 23.51 1.85 14.46
C ALA A 870 23.99 3.31 14.42
N ILE A 871 23.08 4.27 14.24
CA ILE A 871 23.46 5.69 14.13
C ILE A 871 24.13 6.18 15.42
N GLY A 872 23.58 5.82 16.58
CA GLY A 872 24.20 6.15 17.87
C GLY A 872 25.58 5.50 18.03
N ASP A 873 25.68 4.22 17.71
CA ASP A 873 26.93 3.46 17.84
C ASP A 873 28.05 3.90 16.89
N VAL A 874 27.72 4.38 15.69
CA VAL A 874 28.71 4.93 14.76
C VAL A 874 29.46 6.12 15.36
N MET A 875 28.75 6.97 16.11
CA MET A 875 29.35 8.13 16.77
C MET A 875 30.27 7.68 17.89
N ALA A 876 29.80 6.72 18.69
CA ALA A 876 30.59 6.11 19.76
C ALA A 876 31.94 5.57 19.27
N LEU A 877 32.01 4.97 18.06
CA LEU A 877 33.26 4.44 17.50
C LEU A 877 34.32 5.52 17.24
N SER A 878 33.92 6.74 16.85
CA SER A 878 34.86 7.86 16.68
C SER A 878 35.23 8.51 18.02
N VAL A 879 34.25 8.64 18.91
CA VAL A 879 34.42 9.26 20.24
C VAL A 879 35.36 8.43 21.12
N SER A 880 35.35 7.10 20.99
CA SER A 880 36.23 6.20 21.75
C SER A 880 37.69 6.24 21.30
N THR A 881 38.01 6.89 20.18
CA THR A 881 39.38 6.89 19.66
C THR A 881 40.31 7.73 20.54
N PRO A 882 41.59 7.32 20.72
CA PRO A 882 42.58 8.12 21.43
C PRO A 882 42.74 9.53 20.84
N LYS A 883 42.64 9.65 19.51
CA LYS A 883 42.68 10.92 18.77
C LYS A 883 41.57 11.86 19.23
N HIS A 884 40.34 11.36 19.31
CA HIS A 884 39.19 12.16 19.75
C HIS A 884 39.32 12.57 21.22
N LEU A 885 39.59 11.61 22.11
CA LEU A 885 39.74 11.86 23.54
C LEU A 885 40.85 12.87 23.85
N HIS A 886 41.94 12.85 23.09
CA HIS A 886 42.98 13.88 23.18
C HIS A 886 42.47 15.27 22.76
N SER A 887 41.69 15.35 21.67
CA SER A 887 41.15 16.62 21.17
C SER A 887 40.20 17.31 22.17
N ILE A 888 39.51 16.54 23.01
CA ILE A 888 38.64 17.04 24.10
C ILE A 888 39.34 17.10 25.46
N SER A 889 40.68 17.01 25.47
CA SER A 889 41.53 17.10 26.67
C SER A 889 41.29 16.01 27.73
N LEU A 890 40.80 14.83 27.33
CA LEU A 890 40.66 13.66 28.22
C LEU A 890 41.85 12.69 28.16
N LEU A 891 42.77 12.89 27.21
CA LEU A 891 44.06 12.22 27.15
C LEU A 891 45.17 13.25 26.93
N ASP A 892 46.30 13.11 27.64
CA ASP A 892 47.42 14.05 27.56
C ASP A 892 48.28 13.86 26.30
N GLN A 893 48.43 12.61 25.84
CA GLN A 893 49.17 12.25 24.63
C GLN A 893 48.45 11.14 23.86
N VAL A 894 48.54 11.19 22.52
CA VAL A 894 48.12 10.09 21.65
C VAL A 894 49.32 9.19 21.42
N GLU A 895 49.38 8.05 22.09
CA GLU A 895 50.39 7.03 21.81
C GLU A 895 50.02 6.26 20.55
N ASP A 896 50.80 6.46 19.48
CA ASP A 896 50.63 5.79 18.19
C ASP A 896 51.64 4.63 18.06
N ASN A 897 51.39 3.54 18.78
CA ASN A 897 52.21 2.33 18.72
C ASN A 897 51.34 1.06 18.68
N ASN A 898 51.90 0.00 18.09
CA ASN A 898 51.18 -1.26 17.86
C ASN A 898 50.68 -1.92 19.15
N GLU A 899 51.41 -1.82 20.27
CA GLU A 899 50.98 -2.40 21.55
C GLU A 899 49.72 -1.72 22.08
N SER A 900 49.67 -0.39 22.01
CA SER A 900 48.53 0.43 22.42
C SER A 900 47.33 0.23 21.49
N ASP A 901 47.56 0.10 20.18
CA ASP A 901 46.52 -0.22 19.19
C ASP A 901 45.86 -1.59 19.48
N ILE A 902 46.66 -2.60 19.81
CA ILE A 902 46.13 -3.93 20.16
C ILE A 902 45.37 -3.88 21.49
N ASN A 903 45.86 -3.14 22.48
CA ASN A 903 45.13 -2.91 23.73
C ASN A 903 43.77 -2.23 23.48
N TYR A 904 43.74 -1.17 22.64
CA TYR A 904 42.52 -0.49 22.25
C TYR A 904 41.55 -1.43 21.52
N LEU A 905 42.01 -2.11 20.46
CA LEU A 905 41.18 -3.05 19.71
C LEU A 905 40.64 -4.17 20.58
N MET A 906 41.44 -4.69 21.52
CA MET A 906 40.98 -5.69 22.50
C MET A 906 39.85 -5.13 23.36
N SER A 907 39.97 -3.89 23.86
CA SER A 907 38.92 -3.27 24.67
C SER A 907 37.60 -3.14 23.91
N ILE A 908 37.64 -2.73 22.63
CA ILE A 908 36.44 -2.64 21.77
C ILE A 908 35.91 -4.04 21.43
N ALA A 909 36.78 -5.04 21.19
CA ALA A 909 36.35 -6.39 20.86
C ALA A 909 35.64 -7.09 22.02
N LEU A 910 36.10 -6.88 23.25
CA LEU A 910 35.44 -7.40 24.45
C LEU A 910 34.02 -6.85 24.62
N ASP A 911 33.71 -5.68 24.06
CA ASP A 911 32.34 -5.17 24.00
C ASP A 911 31.61 -5.64 22.73
N LYS A 912 32.08 -5.20 21.57
CA LYS A 912 31.37 -5.35 20.29
C LYS A 912 31.37 -6.79 19.75
N ILE A 913 32.50 -7.50 19.82
CA ILE A 913 32.58 -8.87 19.30
C ILE A 913 31.95 -9.88 20.26
N ALA A 914 32.16 -9.71 21.57
CA ALA A 914 31.55 -10.57 22.58
C ALA A 914 30.01 -10.51 22.57
N PHE A 915 29.45 -9.35 22.21
CA PHE A 915 28.01 -9.14 22.13
C PHE A 915 27.33 -9.89 21.00
N LEU A 916 27.93 -9.97 19.81
CA LEU A 916 27.30 -10.54 18.61
C LEU A 916 26.62 -11.90 18.82
N PRO A 917 27.27 -12.94 19.38
CA PRO A 917 26.59 -14.21 19.66
C PRO A 917 25.46 -14.09 20.68
N PHE A 918 25.56 -13.18 21.65
CA PHE A 918 24.48 -12.91 22.60
C PHE A 918 23.28 -12.21 21.92
N GLY A 919 23.55 -11.18 21.14
CA GLY A 919 22.55 -10.45 20.35
C GLY A 919 21.79 -11.37 19.40
N TYR A 920 22.50 -12.27 18.75
CA TYR A 920 21.93 -13.26 17.84
C TYR A 920 21.06 -14.30 18.56
N LEU A 921 21.57 -14.90 19.65
CA LEU A 921 20.86 -16.00 20.32
C LEU A 921 19.57 -15.55 21.03
N MET A 922 19.51 -14.29 21.48
CA MET A 922 18.36 -13.74 22.22
C MET A 922 17.06 -13.87 21.43
N ASP A 923 17.06 -13.41 20.18
CA ASP A 923 15.88 -13.48 19.33
C ASP A 923 15.73 -14.84 18.63
N GLN A 924 16.82 -15.58 18.40
CA GLN A 924 16.71 -16.99 18.03
C GLN A 924 15.95 -17.81 19.08
N TRP A 925 16.14 -17.53 20.37
CA TRP A 925 15.35 -18.16 21.44
C TRP A 925 13.91 -17.66 21.40
N ARG A 926 13.67 -16.35 21.39
CA ARG A 926 12.30 -15.79 21.40
C ARG A 926 11.46 -16.19 20.18
N TRP A 927 12.04 -16.19 18.99
CA TRP A 927 11.35 -16.64 17.77
C TRP A 927 10.89 -18.08 17.89
N LYS A 928 11.76 -18.96 18.41
CA LYS A 928 11.43 -20.36 18.65
C LYS A 928 10.39 -20.55 19.77
N VAL A 929 10.33 -19.65 20.74
CA VAL A 929 9.24 -19.62 21.73
C VAL A 929 7.93 -19.18 21.08
N PHE A 930 7.94 -18.12 20.28
CA PHE A 930 6.73 -17.60 19.63
C PHE A 930 6.15 -18.58 18.61
N ASP A 931 6.97 -19.25 17.80
CA ASP A 931 6.50 -20.24 16.82
C ASP A 931 6.25 -21.65 17.41
N GLY A 932 6.54 -21.85 18.69
CA GLY A 932 6.32 -23.11 19.40
C GLY A 932 7.39 -24.19 19.23
N ARG A 933 8.52 -23.91 18.56
CA ARG A 933 9.69 -24.81 18.51
C ARG A 933 10.33 -25.03 19.89
N ILE A 934 10.18 -24.11 20.83
CA ILE A 934 10.56 -24.26 22.24
C ILE A 934 9.27 -24.20 23.07
N GLN A 935 9.00 -25.28 23.80
CA GLN A 935 7.84 -25.37 24.69
C GLN A 935 8.15 -24.81 26.08
N GLU A 936 7.11 -24.43 26.84
CA GLU A 936 7.24 -23.82 28.18
C GLU A 936 8.11 -24.64 29.15
N HIS A 937 8.00 -25.97 29.09
CA HIS A 937 8.73 -26.89 29.95
C HIS A 937 10.20 -27.11 29.52
N GLU A 938 10.67 -26.39 28.50
CA GLU A 938 12.03 -26.44 27.99
C GLU A 938 12.64 -25.03 27.83
N TYR A 939 11.97 -23.99 28.33
CA TYR A 939 12.41 -22.59 28.16
C TYR A 939 13.85 -22.40 28.62
N ASN A 940 14.17 -22.86 29.82
CA ASN A 940 15.46 -22.58 30.42
C ASN A 940 16.55 -23.50 29.87
N GLN A 941 16.23 -24.77 29.62
CA GLN A 941 17.12 -25.73 28.95
C GLN A 941 17.53 -25.23 27.56
N GLN A 942 16.57 -24.83 26.73
CA GLN A 942 16.87 -24.39 25.37
C GLN A 942 17.59 -23.04 25.35
N TRP A 943 17.33 -22.16 26.32
CA TRP A 943 18.14 -20.97 26.54
C TRP A 943 19.62 -21.32 26.75
N TRP A 944 19.92 -22.27 27.64
CA TRP A 944 21.30 -22.70 27.90
C TRP A 944 21.94 -23.48 26.76
N ASN A 945 21.17 -24.25 26.00
CA ASN A 945 21.65 -24.88 24.76
C ASN A 945 22.12 -23.82 23.75
N LEU A 946 21.38 -22.72 23.60
CA LEU A 946 21.76 -21.63 22.69
C LEU A 946 22.94 -20.81 23.24
N ARG A 947 22.99 -20.55 24.55
CA ARG A 947 24.16 -19.93 25.22
C ARG A 947 25.43 -20.75 25.00
N LEU A 948 25.34 -22.07 25.13
CA LEU A 948 26.46 -22.97 24.86
C LEU A 948 26.81 -23.00 23.37
N LYS A 949 25.82 -23.13 22.48
CA LYS A 949 26.04 -23.23 21.03
C LYS A 949 26.70 -21.99 20.43
N TYR A 950 26.23 -20.79 20.80
CA TYR A 950 26.64 -19.55 20.15
C TYR A 950 27.72 -18.79 20.92
N GLN A 951 27.65 -18.77 22.26
CA GLN A 951 28.66 -18.07 23.07
C GLN A 951 29.72 -19.00 23.66
N GLY A 952 29.47 -20.30 23.77
CA GLY A 952 30.39 -21.18 24.48
C GLY A 952 30.44 -20.89 25.97
N LEU A 953 29.28 -20.59 26.56
CA LEU A 953 29.12 -20.32 27.98
C LEU A 953 28.32 -21.43 28.65
N CYS A 954 28.67 -21.74 29.90
CA CYS A 954 27.92 -22.67 30.75
C CYS A 954 27.37 -21.96 32.00
N PRO A 955 26.25 -22.43 32.56
CA PRO A 955 25.79 -21.93 33.84
C PRO A 955 26.75 -22.40 34.94
N PRO A 956 27.11 -21.55 35.91
CA PRO A 956 28.04 -21.94 36.97
C PRO A 956 27.42 -22.84 38.04
N VAL A 957 26.10 -22.96 38.05
CA VAL A 957 25.31 -23.87 38.88
C VAL A 957 24.30 -24.61 38.01
N PRO A 958 23.87 -25.84 38.38
CA PRO A 958 22.79 -26.52 37.68
C PRO A 958 21.53 -25.66 37.65
N ARG A 959 20.84 -25.65 36.51
CA ARG A 959 19.56 -24.98 36.35
C ARG A 959 18.46 -26.02 36.18
N SER A 960 17.27 -25.67 36.65
CA SER A 960 16.05 -26.43 36.50
C SER A 960 15.08 -25.66 35.62
N GLU A 961 13.94 -26.26 35.30
CA GLU A 961 12.86 -25.52 34.65
C GLU A 961 12.06 -24.68 35.64
N ASP A 962 12.27 -24.77 36.96
CA ASP A 962 11.72 -23.76 37.88
C ASP A 962 12.42 -22.40 37.71
N ASP A 963 13.59 -22.39 37.07
CA ASP A 963 14.33 -21.18 36.73
C ASP A 963 13.82 -20.60 35.40
N PHE A 964 13.96 -19.28 35.24
CA PHE A 964 13.69 -18.59 33.98
C PHE A 964 14.73 -17.50 33.75
N ASP A 965 15.95 -17.95 33.45
CA ASP A 965 17.11 -17.09 33.25
C ASP A 965 16.96 -16.03 32.13
N PRO A 966 16.26 -16.26 31.00
CA PRO A 966 16.01 -15.19 30.04
C PRO A 966 15.19 -14.02 30.65
N GLY A 967 14.26 -14.29 31.56
CA GLY A 967 13.49 -13.25 32.25
C GLY A 967 14.35 -12.30 33.12
N ALA A 968 15.57 -12.72 33.47
CA ALA A 968 16.51 -11.89 34.21
C ALA A 968 17.25 -10.87 33.33
N LYS A 969 16.89 -10.69 32.05
CA LYS A 969 17.41 -9.66 31.14
C LYS A 969 16.29 -8.72 30.69
N PHE A 970 16.43 -7.42 30.95
CA PHE A 970 15.42 -6.35 30.73
C PHE A 970 14.54 -6.50 29.48
N HIS A 971 15.15 -6.71 28.31
CA HIS A 971 14.43 -6.77 27.02
C HIS A 971 13.41 -7.91 26.90
N ILE A 972 13.53 -8.96 27.72
CA ILE A 972 12.56 -10.07 27.76
C ILE A 972 11.25 -9.63 28.45
N PRO A 973 11.24 -9.20 29.73
CA PRO A 973 10.03 -8.71 30.38
C PRO A 973 9.52 -7.39 29.80
N ALA A 974 10.38 -6.51 29.28
CA ALA A 974 9.97 -5.24 28.66
C ALA A 974 9.50 -5.38 27.20
N ASN A 975 9.53 -6.60 26.65
CA ASN A 975 9.06 -6.89 25.29
C ASN A 975 9.74 -6.07 24.17
N VAL A 976 11.06 -5.87 24.27
CA VAL A 976 11.84 -5.12 23.27
C VAL A 976 12.58 -6.08 22.35
N PRO A 977 12.33 -6.11 21.02
CA PRO A 977 13.08 -6.92 20.05
C PRO A 977 14.60 -6.70 20.15
N TYR A 978 15.42 -7.75 20.05
CA TYR A 978 16.86 -7.70 20.37
C TYR A 978 17.76 -7.80 19.14
N VAL A 979 17.26 -8.40 18.05
CA VAL A 979 17.98 -8.56 16.80
C VAL A 979 18.42 -7.21 16.20
N ARG A 980 17.73 -6.12 16.56
CA ARG A 980 18.12 -4.73 16.24
C ARG A 980 19.57 -4.43 16.61
N TYR A 981 20.04 -4.92 17.76
CA TYR A 981 21.41 -4.71 18.21
C TYR A 981 22.41 -5.56 17.44
N PHE A 982 22.06 -6.80 17.07
CA PHE A 982 22.91 -7.61 16.19
C PHE A 982 23.10 -6.94 14.84
N VAL A 983 21.99 -6.50 14.21
CA VAL A 983 22.04 -5.77 12.95
C VAL A 983 22.86 -4.49 13.09
N SER A 984 22.61 -3.72 14.16
CA SER A 984 23.38 -2.51 14.48
C SER A 984 24.89 -2.77 14.53
N PHE A 985 25.31 -3.81 15.24
CA PHE A 985 26.72 -4.14 15.43
C PHE A 985 27.41 -4.59 14.14
N VAL A 986 26.66 -4.99 13.11
CA VAL A 986 27.20 -5.23 11.78
C VAL A 986 27.24 -3.93 10.97
N ILE A 987 26.10 -3.25 10.83
CA ILE A 987 25.97 -2.12 9.90
C ILE A 987 26.66 -0.85 10.40
N GLN A 988 26.87 -0.68 11.71
CA GLN A 988 27.61 0.47 12.25
C GLN A 988 29.04 0.53 11.70
N PHE A 989 29.69 -0.61 11.45
CA PHE A 989 31.02 -0.63 10.84
C PHE A 989 30.97 -0.31 9.34
N GLN A 990 29.91 -0.73 8.64
CA GLN A 990 29.70 -0.34 7.23
C GLN A 990 29.50 1.18 7.13
N PHE A 991 28.69 1.76 8.02
CA PHE A 991 28.50 3.20 8.10
C PHE A 991 29.81 3.89 8.45
N HIS A 992 30.49 3.46 9.51
CA HIS A 992 31.76 4.04 9.92
C HIS A 992 32.79 4.03 8.78
N GLN A 993 32.97 2.90 8.07
CA GLN A 993 33.86 2.83 6.91
C GLN A 993 33.50 3.83 5.80
N ALA A 994 32.22 3.94 5.47
CA ALA A 994 31.76 4.87 4.45
C ALA A 994 31.95 6.34 4.86
N LEU A 995 31.68 6.65 6.13
CA LEU A 995 31.83 8.00 6.68
C LEU A 995 33.30 8.40 6.84
N CYS A 996 34.18 7.49 7.24
CA CYS A 996 35.62 7.71 7.27
C CYS A 996 36.16 8.03 5.88
N LYS A 997 35.70 7.29 4.86
CA LYS A 997 36.03 7.58 3.47
C LYS A 997 35.52 8.95 3.04
N ALA A 998 34.31 9.34 3.45
CA ALA A 998 33.76 10.66 3.17
C ALA A 998 34.52 11.80 3.89
N ALA A 999 35.02 11.53 5.10
CA ALA A 999 35.87 12.43 5.87
C ALA A 999 37.31 12.54 5.32
N GLY A 1000 37.66 11.75 4.31
CA GLY A 1000 38.99 11.75 3.69
C GLY A 1000 40.05 10.99 4.50
N ASP A 1001 39.65 10.15 5.47
CA ASP A 1001 40.60 9.31 6.22
C ASP A 1001 41.12 8.16 5.34
N THR A 1002 42.42 7.92 5.41
CA THR A 1002 43.14 6.89 4.64
C THR A 1002 43.89 5.89 5.53
N GLY A 1003 43.88 6.10 6.85
CA GLY A 1003 44.53 5.24 7.83
C GLY A 1003 43.77 3.94 8.11
N PRO A 1004 44.27 3.12 9.06
CA PRO A 1004 43.53 1.98 9.56
C PRO A 1004 42.15 2.40 10.08
N LEU A 1005 41.10 1.65 9.72
CA LEU A 1005 39.73 2.03 10.02
C LEU A 1005 39.47 2.29 11.52
N HIS A 1006 40.12 1.55 12.41
CA HIS A 1006 39.96 1.72 13.86
C HIS A 1006 40.56 3.01 14.45
N LYS A 1007 41.33 3.76 13.66
CA LYS A 1007 41.89 5.07 14.04
C LYS A 1007 41.08 6.25 13.51
N CYS A 1008 40.04 5.96 12.72
CA CYS A 1008 39.24 6.99 12.10
C CYS A 1008 38.41 7.78 13.12
N ASP A 1009 38.47 9.10 12.99
CA ASP A 1009 37.61 10.03 13.72
C ASP A 1009 36.91 10.94 12.70
N ILE A 1010 35.58 10.87 12.66
CA ILE A 1010 34.75 11.66 11.73
C ILE A 1010 34.44 13.06 12.26
N TYR A 1011 34.87 13.41 13.48
CA TYR A 1011 34.64 14.72 14.09
C TYR A 1011 34.98 15.87 13.12
N GLN A 1012 34.10 16.88 13.04
CA GLN A 1012 34.17 18.02 12.11
C GLN A 1012 33.98 17.73 10.61
N SER A 1013 33.77 16.47 10.17
CA SER A 1013 33.47 16.18 8.76
C SER A 1013 32.01 16.50 8.41
N LYS A 1014 31.81 17.57 7.64
CA LYS A 1014 30.48 17.96 7.14
C LYS A 1014 29.97 17.02 6.05
N GLU A 1015 30.87 16.42 5.30
CA GLU A 1015 30.58 15.43 4.27
C GLU A 1015 29.98 14.16 4.89
N ALA A 1016 30.60 13.64 5.95
CA ALA A 1016 30.07 12.52 6.72
C ALA A 1016 28.69 12.84 7.32
N GLY A 1017 28.53 14.02 7.93
CA GLY A 1017 27.24 14.46 8.47
C GLY A 1017 26.16 14.59 7.40
N THR A 1018 26.50 15.05 6.20
CA THR A 1018 25.55 15.17 5.08
C THR A 1018 25.03 13.81 4.63
N LEU A 1019 25.90 12.79 4.52
CA LEU A 1019 25.48 11.43 4.18
C LEU A 1019 24.51 10.86 5.22
N LEU A 1020 24.85 11.00 6.50
CA LEU A 1020 23.98 10.56 7.60
C LEU A 1020 22.63 11.28 7.60
N ALA A 1021 22.63 12.61 7.49
CA ALA A 1021 21.40 13.41 7.48
C ALA A 1021 20.47 13.01 6.33
N ASN A 1022 21.01 12.81 5.12
CA ASN A 1022 20.21 12.44 3.96
C ASN A 1022 19.54 11.08 4.14
N ALA A 1023 20.23 10.10 4.72
CA ALA A 1023 19.64 8.80 5.03
C ALA A 1023 18.60 8.89 6.16
N MET A 1024 18.91 9.61 7.26
CA MET A 1024 17.99 9.74 8.39
C MET A 1024 16.69 10.46 8.04
N LYS A 1025 16.73 11.45 7.14
CA LYS A 1025 15.53 12.18 6.66
C LYS A 1025 14.49 11.28 5.98
N LEU A 1026 14.90 10.12 5.45
CA LEU A 1026 13.95 9.17 4.85
C LEU A 1026 13.04 8.53 5.91
N GLY A 1027 13.52 8.39 7.15
CA GLY A 1027 12.85 7.59 8.17
C GLY A 1027 12.50 6.20 7.62
N TYR A 1028 11.24 5.80 7.77
CA TYR A 1028 10.70 4.54 7.24
C TYR A 1028 9.97 4.71 5.89
N SER A 1029 10.09 5.84 5.20
CA SER A 1029 9.35 6.11 3.94
C SER A 1029 9.80 5.26 2.74
N LYS A 1030 11.00 4.68 2.81
CA LYS A 1030 11.61 3.85 1.76
C LYS A 1030 12.07 2.50 2.34
N PRO A 1031 12.18 1.45 1.51
CA PRO A 1031 12.86 0.22 1.88
C PRO A 1031 14.28 0.50 2.40
N TRP A 1032 14.68 -0.17 3.48
CA TRP A 1032 16.00 0.05 4.10
C TRP A 1032 17.21 -0.12 3.18
N PRO A 1033 17.21 -0.95 2.10
CA PRO A 1033 18.34 -1.02 1.19
C PRO A 1033 18.62 0.31 0.47
N GLU A 1034 17.61 1.16 0.26
CA GLU A 1034 17.80 2.50 -0.31
C GLU A 1034 18.55 3.42 0.67
N ALA A 1035 18.21 3.36 1.96
CA ALA A 1035 18.94 4.11 2.99
C ALA A 1035 20.39 3.58 3.16
N MET A 1036 20.59 2.26 3.08
CA MET A 1036 21.93 1.64 3.09
C MET A 1036 22.78 2.13 1.91
N GLN A 1037 22.17 2.20 0.71
CA GLN A 1037 22.80 2.68 -0.51
C GLN A 1037 23.24 4.15 -0.40
N LEU A 1038 22.44 5.01 0.22
CA LEU A 1038 22.78 6.42 0.42
C LEU A 1038 24.03 6.63 1.28
N ILE A 1039 24.18 5.83 2.34
CA ILE A 1039 25.35 5.95 3.23
C ILE A 1039 26.56 5.22 2.65
N THR A 1040 26.38 3.98 2.21
CA THR A 1040 27.51 3.06 1.94
C THR A 1040 27.83 2.88 0.45
N GLY A 1041 26.96 3.35 -0.44
CA GLY A 1041 27.09 3.12 -1.88
C GLY A 1041 26.71 1.72 -2.34
N GLN A 1042 26.13 0.88 -1.48
CA GLN A 1042 25.63 -0.47 -1.81
C GLN A 1042 24.39 -0.82 -0.95
N PRO A 1043 23.52 -1.78 -1.33
CA PRO A 1043 22.23 -2.01 -0.67
C PRO A 1043 22.22 -3.08 0.44
N ASN A 1044 23.29 -3.86 0.63
CA ASN A 1044 23.30 -5.07 1.45
C ASN A 1044 23.91 -4.86 2.85
N MET A 1045 23.54 -5.73 3.80
CA MET A 1045 24.30 -5.88 5.05
C MET A 1045 25.54 -6.75 4.81
N SER A 1046 26.69 -6.35 5.36
CA SER A 1046 27.96 -7.09 5.25
C SER A 1046 28.81 -6.94 6.50
N ALA A 1047 29.45 -8.04 6.92
CA ALA A 1047 30.42 -8.06 8.01
C ALA A 1047 31.82 -7.60 7.60
N ASP A 1048 32.08 -7.32 6.32
CA ASP A 1048 33.43 -7.04 5.80
C ASP A 1048 34.09 -5.82 6.46
N ALA A 1049 33.32 -4.75 6.69
CA ALA A 1049 33.82 -3.54 7.33
C ALA A 1049 34.21 -3.80 8.80
N LEU A 1050 33.42 -4.60 9.52
CA LEU A 1050 33.73 -5.03 10.88
C LEU A 1050 34.99 -5.90 10.90
N MET A 1051 35.10 -6.88 10.01
CA MET A 1051 36.28 -7.74 9.91
C MET A 1051 37.54 -6.94 9.54
N THR A 1052 37.39 -5.89 8.72
CA THR A 1052 38.48 -4.97 8.37
C THR A 1052 38.92 -4.15 9.59
N TYR A 1053 37.98 -3.63 10.38
CA TYR A 1053 38.25 -2.88 11.61
C TYR A 1053 39.11 -3.70 12.58
N PHE A 1054 38.72 -4.96 12.82
CA PHE A 1054 39.39 -5.85 13.79
C PHE A 1054 40.50 -6.72 13.20
N LYS A 1055 40.90 -6.52 11.93
CA LYS A 1055 41.94 -7.33 11.29
C LYS A 1055 43.25 -7.39 12.08
N PRO A 1056 43.80 -6.27 12.62
CA PRO A 1056 45.05 -6.31 13.38
C PRO A 1056 44.93 -7.16 14.66
N LEU A 1057 43.81 -7.04 15.37
CA LEU A 1057 43.56 -7.85 16.57
C LEU A 1057 43.35 -9.33 16.24
N THR A 1058 42.66 -9.62 15.14
CA THR A 1058 42.42 -11.00 14.69
C THR A 1058 43.74 -11.70 14.43
N ASP A 1059 44.65 -11.04 13.71
CA ASP A 1059 45.99 -11.58 13.41
C ASP A 1059 46.81 -11.81 14.67
N TRP A 1060 46.73 -10.86 15.62
CA TRP A 1060 47.40 -10.97 16.91
C TRP A 1060 46.85 -12.13 17.75
N LEU A 1061 45.53 -12.25 17.86
CA LEU A 1061 44.86 -13.32 18.60
C LEU A 1061 45.20 -14.71 18.04
N ILE A 1062 45.23 -14.86 16.71
CA ILE A 1062 45.60 -16.13 16.07
C ILE A 1062 47.04 -16.51 16.43
N GLN A 1063 47.98 -15.56 16.36
CA GLN A 1063 49.38 -15.81 16.72
C GLN A 1063 49.51 -16.20 18.20
N GLU A 1064 48.84 -15.47 19.09
CA GLU A 1064 48.91 -15.69 20.53
C GLU A 1064 48.25 -17.02 20.95
N ASN A 1065 47.08 -17.33 20.41
CA ASN A 1065 46.40 -18.60 20.65
C ASN A 1065 47.21 -19.79 20.11
N THR A 1066 47.86 -19.63 18.95
CA THR A 1066 48.74 -20.67 18.38
C THR A 1066 49.96 -20.88 19.26
N ARG A 1067 50.58 -19.80 19.75
CA ARG A 1067 51.74 -19.85 20.67
C ARG A 1067 51.41 -20.58 21.97
N ASN A 1068 50.20 -20.37 22.50
CA ASN A 1068 49.73 -21.00 23.74
C ASN A 1068 49.12 -22.40 23.54
N GLY A 1069 49.04 -22.89 22.29
CA GLY A 1069 48.44 -24.19 21.97
C GLY A 1069 46.96 -24.28 22.29
N GLU A 1070 46.21 -23.18 22.11
CA GLU A 1070 44.79 -23.13 22.43
C GLU A 1070 43.96 -23.99 21.48
N THR A 1071 42.90 -24.60 22.02
CA THR A 1071 41.87 -25.24 21.22
C THR A 1071 40.73 -24.25 20.98
N LEU A 1072 40.54 -23.80 19.75
CA LEU A 1072 39.42 -22.91 19.41
C LEU A 1072 38.07 -23.61 19.63
N GLY A 1073 37.09 -22.85 20.11
CA GLY A 1073 35.81 -23.38 20.52
C GLY A 1073 35.88 -24.22 21.80
N TRP A 1074 34.84 -25.02 22.03
CA TRP A 1074 34.65 -25.79 23.26
C TRP A 1074 34.26 -27.24 22.90
N PRO A 1075 35.19 -28.05 22.35
CA PRO A 1075 34.89 -29.44 21.99
C PRO A 1075 34.49 -30.29 23.21
N GLU A 1076 34.92 -29.91 24.41
CA GLU A 1076 34.43 -30.48 25.68
C GLU A 1076 33.17 -29.74 26.14
N TYR A 1077 32.16 -29.63 25.26
CA TYR A 1077 30.97 -28.81 25.45
C TYR A 1077 30.10 -29.24 26.65
N ASN A 1078 30.21 -30.50 27.10
CA ASN A 1078 29.49 -31.02 28.26
C ASN A 1078 30.15 -30.66 29.62
N TRP A 1079 31.32 -30.01 29.61
CA TRP A 1079 31.99 -29.62 30.84
C TRP A 1079 31.20 -28.52 31.58
N THR A 1080 31.08 -28.67 32.90
CA THR A 1080 30.52 -27.66 33.81
C THR A 1080 31.31 -27.62 35.13
N PRO A 1081 31.37 -26.48 35.84
CA PRO A 1081 32.15 -26.34 37.08
C PRO A 1081 31.77 -27.30 38.23
N TYR A 1082 30.56 -27.85 38.22
CA TYR A 1082 30.02 -28.72 39.28
C TYR A 1082 29.99 -30.21 38.89
N ALA A 1083 30.41 -30.59 37.68
CA ALA A 1083 30.44 -31.99 37.26
C ALA A 1083 31.52 -32.83 37.98
N GLY A 1084 32.54 -32.19 38.58
CA GLY A 1084 33.62 -32.86 39.29
C GLY A 1084 33.33 -33.19 40.77
N SER A 1085 32.35 -32.51 41.39
CA SER A 1085 32.03 -32.67 42.81
C SER A 1085 31.05 -33.82 43.12
N SER A 1086 30.48 -34.47 42.10
CA SER A 1086 29.60 -35.63 42.26
C SER A 1086 30.32 -36.98 42.41
N ASN A 1087 31.65 -37.02 42.27
CA ASN A 1087 32.44 -38.27 42.35
C ASN A 1087 33.10 -38.54 43.73
N SER A 1088 32.81 -37.73 44.77
CA SER A 1088 33.44 -37.87 46.09
C SER A 1088 32.51 -38.32 47.23
N SER A 1089 31.32 -38.86 46.93
CA SER A 1089 30.51 -39.55 47.94
C SER A 1089 29.81 -40.79 47.38
N GLY A 1090 30.27 -41.98 47.81
CA GLY A 1090 29.59 -43.25 47.62
C GLY A 1090 30.32 -44.22 46.68
N GLY A 1091 31.14 -45.10 47.26
CA GLY A 1091 31.62 -46.29 46.57
C GLY A 1091 30.47 -47.20 46.19
N GLY A 1092 30.28 -47.41 44.88
CA GLY A 1092 29.38 -48.39 44.30
C GLY A 1092 29.53 -48.38 42.78
N GLN A 1093 29.95 -49.50 42.21
CA GLN A 1093 30.02 -49.69 40.74
C GLN A 1093 28.64 -49.43 40.11
N ALA A 1094 28.43 -48.23 39.57
CA ALA A 1094 27.29 -47.93 38.71
C ALA A 1094 27.78 -47.93 37.25
N GLN A 1095 27.27 -48.88 36.46
CA GLN A 1095 27.48 -48.95 35.02
C GLN A 1095 27.03 -47.63 34.35
N SER A 1096 27.90 -47.05 33.52
CA SER A 1096 27.69 -45.77 32.86
C SER A 1096 26.56 -45.87 31.81
N LYS A 1097 25.35 -45.48 32.20
CA LYS A 1097 24.25 -45.27 31.25
C LYS A 1097 24.34 -43.88 30.63
N VAL A 1098 24.15 -43.80 29.33
CA VAL A 1098 24.15 -42.57 28.51
C VAL A 1098 22.77 -42.38 27.90
N SER A 1099 22.31 -41.12 27.85
CA SER A 1099 21.05 -40.77 27.18
C SER A 1099 21.28 -40.71 25.66
N PHE A 1100 20.56 -41.55 24.90
CA PHE A 1100 20.58 -41.56 23.44
C PHE A 1100 19.13 -41.55 22.93
N LEU A 1101 18.73 -40.47 22.24
CA LEU A 1101 17.34 -40.23 21.78
C LEU A 1101 16.28 -40.35 22.91
N GLY A 1102 16.59 -39.82 24.10
CA GLY A 1102 15.67 -39.86 25.25
C GLY A 1102 15.60 -41.22 25.96
N MET A 1103 16.36 -42.23 25.51
CA MET A 1103 16.47 -43.54 26.16
C MET A 1103 17.77 -43.65 26.96
N SER A 1104 17.69 -44.19 28.18
CA SER A 1104 18.85 -44.48 29.03
C SER A 1104 19.46 -45.84 28.67
N LEU A 1105 20.56 -45.83 27.93
CA LEU A 1105 21.20 -47.03 27.36
C LEU A 1105 22.64 -47.18 27.85
N ASP A 1106 23.17 -48.40 27.85
CA ASP A 1106 24.60 -48.61 28.12
C ASP A 1106 25.45 -48.04 26.97
N SER A 1107 26.69 -47.63 27.25
CA SER A 1107 27.59 -47.00 26.26
C SER A 1107 27.78 -47.83 24.97
N LYS A 1108 27.80 -49.16 25.08
CA LYS A 1108 27.87 -50.07 23.92
C LYS A 1108 26.58 -50.11 23.11
N GLN A 1109 25.42 -49.96 23.76
CA GLN A 1109 24.12 -49.93 23.10
C GLN A 1109 23.89 -48.59 22.39
N ALA A 1110 24.32 -47.48 23.00
CA ALA A 1110 24.28 -46.16 22.38
C ALA A 1110 25.19 -46.10 21.13
N ALA A 1111 26.39 -46.67 21.21
CA ALA A 1111 27.29 -46.77 20.05
C ALA A 1111 26.68 -47.62 18.92
N ALA A 1112 26.03 -48.75 19.25
CA ALA A 1112 25.29 -49.55 18.26
C ALA A 1112 24.12 -48.76 17.64
N GLY A 1113 23.38 -47.99 18.44
CA GLY A 1113 22.31 -47.11 17.96
C GLY A 1113 22.80 -46.02 17.00
N GLN A 1114 23.98 -45.45 17.25
CA GLN A 1114 24.62 -44.48 16.36
C GLN A 1114 24.96 -45.10 15.00
N TRP A 1115 25.50 -46.32 14.97
CA TRP A 1115 25.79 -47.03 13.72
C TRP A 1115 24.51 -47.39 12.95
N VAL A 1116 23.43 -47.77 13.63
CA VAL A 1116 22.14 -48.04 13.00
C VAL A 1116 21.54 -46.77 12.38
N LEU A 1117 21.59 -45.64 13.07
CA LEU A 1117 21.12 -44.36 12.52
C LEU A 1117 21.97 -43.87 11.35
N LEU A 1118 23.29 -44.09 11.38
CA LEU A 1118 24.18 -43.77 10.27
C LEU A 1118 23.81 -44.57 9.01
N VAL A 1119 23.57 -45.87 9.17
CA VAL A 1119 23.15 -46.74 8.06
C VAL A 1119 21.77 -46.35 7.53
N LEU A 1120 20.81 -46.07 8.42
CA LEU A 1120 19.48 -45.59 8.02
C LEU A 1120 19.56 -44.23 7.29
N GLY A 1121 20.40 -43.30 7.75
CA GLY A 1121 20.64 -42.01 7.11
C GLY A 1121 21.25 -42.15 5.72
N LEU A 1122 22.24 -43.04 5.55
CA LEU A 1122 22.84 -43.35 4.25
C LEU A 1122 21.83 -43.99 3.28
N LEU A 1123 20.98 -44.90 3.77
CA LEU A 1123 19.90 -45.49 2.96
C LEU A 1123 18.86 -44.45 2.53
N LEU A 1124 18.50 -43.52 3.42
CA LEU A 1124 17.56 -42.45 3.11
C LEU A 1124 18.15 -41.46 2.10
N LEU A 1125 19.45 -41.18 2.19
CA LEU A 1125 20.19 -40.36 1.22
C LEU A 1125 20.21 -41.01 -0.17
N ILE A 1126 20.46 -42.32 -0.24
CA ILE A 1126 20.42 -43.05 -1.52
C ILE A 1126 19.00 -43.07 -2.09
N ALA A 1127 17.98 -43.26 -1.25
CA ALA A 1127 16.58 -43.24 -1.67
C ALA A 1127 16.14 -41.86 -2.20
N THR A 1128 16.57 -40.78 -1.54
CA THR A 1128 16.29 -39.40 -1.97
C THR A 1128 17.04 -39.03 -3.24
N ILE A 1129 18.29 -39.46 -3.42
CA ILE A 1129 19.03 -39.34 -4.70
C ILE A 1129 18.30 -40.12 -5.80
N GLY A 1130 17.84 -41.34 -5.52
CA GLY A 1130 17.06 -42.16 -6.45
C GLY A 1130 15.74 -41.51 -6.87
N LEU A 1131 15.00 -40.93 -5.92
CA LEU A 1131 13.78 -40.17 -6.17
C LEU A 1131 14.07 -38.88 -6.96
N GLY A 1132 15.16 -38.17 -6.65
CA GLY A 1132 15.58 -36.97 -7.39
C GLY A 1132 15.95 -37.28 -8.84
N VAL A 1133 16.64 -38.39 -9.10
CA VAL A 1133 16.95 -38.86 -10.46
C VAL A 1133 15.69 -39.29 -11.21
N LYS A 1134 14.75 -39.98 -10.53
CA LYS A 1134 13.46 -40.39 -11.12
C LYS A 1134 12.55 -39.19 -11.41
N PHE A 1135 12.54 -38.18 -10.55
CA PHE A 1135 11.82 -36.92 -10.76
C PHE A 1135 12.41 -36.11 -11.92
N ARG A 1136 13.75 -36.05 -12.01
CA ARG A 1136 14.45 -35.36 -13.12
C ARG A 1136 14.26 -36.09 -14.47
N SER A 1137 14.16 -37.42 -14.47
CA SER A 1137 13.89 -38.20 -15.68
C SER A 1137 12.41 -38.16 -16.11
N SER A 1138 11.47 -38.03 -15.16
CA SER A 1138 10.03 -37.82 -15.47
C SER A 1138 9.78 -36.42 -16.03
N ARG A 1139 10.45 -35.37 -15.50
CA ARG A 1139 10.40 -34.01 -16.07
C ARG A 1139 11.00 -33.91 -17.47
N ARG A 1140 12.04 -34.68 -17.79
CA ARG A 1140 12.60 -34.77 -19.16
C ARG A 1140 11.69 -35.46 -20.18
N ARG A 1141 10.68 -36.22 -19.75
CA ARG A 1141 9.68 -36.84 -20.66
C ARG A 1141 8.39 -36.00 -20.81
N ALA A 1142 8.16 -35.01 -19.96
CA ALA A 1142 6.96 -34.15 -19.99
C ALA A 1142 7.12 -32.86 -20.84
N HIS A 1143 8.32 -32.58 -21.37
CA HIS A 1143 8.56 -31.49 -22.32
C HIS A 1143 9.12 -32.02 -23.65
N LYS A 1144 8.24 -32.63 -24.43
CA LYS A 1144 8.39 -32.64 -25.89
C LYS A 1144 7.08 -32.13 -26.51
N SER A 1145 7.12 -30.87 -26.92
CA SER A 1145 6.23 -30.30 -27.93
C SER A 1145 7.01 -29.28 -28.76
N SER A 1146 7.22 -29.65 -30.03
CA SER A 1146 7.07 -28.80 -31.21
C SER A 1146 7.52 -27.32 -31.15
N SER A 1147 8.84 -27.07 -31.14
CA SER A 1147 9.47 -26.09 -32.05
C SER A 1147 10.98 -26.03 -31.77
N GLU A 1148 11.77 -26.73 -32.59
CA GLU A 1148 13.17 -26.41 -32.92
C GLU A 1148 13.64 -27.43 -33.96
N MET A 1149 12.99 -27.37 -35.13
CA MET A 1149 13.67 -27.59 -36.39
C MET A 1149 14.14 -26.20 -36.81
N GLU A 1150 15.41 -25.88 -36.59
CA GLU A 1150 16.24 -25.18 -37.58
C GLU A 1150 17.67 -24.97 -37.03
N LEU A 1151 18.60 -25.58 -37.77
CA LEU A 1151 20.00 -25.20 -37.96
C LEU A 1151 21.02 -25.38 -36.80
N LYS A 1152 21.78 -26.47 -37.02
CA LYS A 1152 23.14 -26.84 -36.59
C LYS A 1152 23.31 -27.58 -35.27
#